data_AF-A0A485KV01-F1
#
_entry.id   AF-A0A485KV01-F1
#
_cell.length_a   1.000
_cell.length_b   1.000
_cell.length_c   1.000
_cell.angle_alpha   90.00
_cell.angle_beta   90.00
_cell.angle_gamma   90.00
#
_symmetry.space_group_name_H-M   'P 1'
#
loop_
_entity.id
_entity.type
_entity.pdbx_description
1 polymer ?
#
loop_
_entity_poly.entity_id
_entity_poly.type
_entity_poly.pdbx_seq_one_letter_code
_entity_poly.pdbx_strand_id
1 'polypeptide(L)'
;MRVFHRVVLPVAATVSATTQCPHASGASSLSTTSSSPWCLGRSAANEAIKAHARAVVRLSRPQPDDPTTLPPLVCTGWFLGADGHILTNYHCISSPEDAAATTFEVSGACTACTKAHAALCLGPATTGATLVAASEALDYALVRPFASLVAAHGVYLQLHATDDTNLLAQDIYILQHPGGGAMTVAKDDIVRTTTAAGCDATAAREDLVGYALPTAEGSSGSPVVSSASGLVIALHTCGGGCSASQGNSGSLNAGIRATAIAADLARQGQLPSNATASPLATTTTPPLVHVANVRGTLFQRTQGISIDTFFVRMHETGAIEVNVRSRRDTACDGSYFDAKVLLVSIDPTDGSLTLLNVNDNAPPHDAILNYVLPPGEYYLFVGTSAMTADLVLNAPSASAALFAHTADRGSLFSCGASNARFGSYDLSLRVDDATSIGAWTAPSSGLPCHDLPTACTVPSSPASTASSPELRVQAIVAGTLVAANGTISHDLVQFSMPRPGKLALDVVSFQQSDDGALQPDGFDAAGLCGRAYVDTVIFIFETTSGVILAASDGRSPVPTTRQISISTRDPYLEVYLPGGNYTLVVGHAPLTLQEALHVLEPGARDAAATPLLCGEAATKGHYHVLFLANQNVVAKPSGSFDRAACTEEICNTSSR
;
A
#
# COMPACT_ATOMS: atom_id res chain seq x y z
N MET A 1 -54.53 41.07 0.95
CA MET A 1 -54.30 39.72 0.39
C MET A 1 -52.98 39.73 -0.37
N ARG A 2 -51.89 39.35 0.30
CA ARG A 2 -50.58 39.08 -0.30
C ARG A 2 -50.36 37.58 -0.13
N VAL A 3 -50.24 36.84 -1.23
CA VAL A 3 -49.92 35.42 -1.21
C VAL A 3 -48.40 35.30 -1.12
N PHE A 4 -47.91 34.89 0.04
CA PHE A 4 -46.51 34.51 0.26
C PHE A 4 -46.28 33.11 -0.32
N HIS A 5 -45.44 33.00 -1.34
CA HIS A 5 -44.79 31.72 -1.65
C HIS A 5 -43.54 31.59 -0.78
N ARG A 6 -43.60 30.60 0.11
CA ARG A 6 -42.52 30.14 0.99
C ARG A 6 -41.49 29.44 0.12
N VAL A 7 -40.40 30.13 -0.24
CA VAL A 7 -39.19 29.46 -0.72
C VAL A 7 -38.54 28.82 0.50
N VAL A 8 -38.56 27.49 0.55
CA VAL A 8 -37.79 26.71 1.51
C VAL A 8 -36.33 26.79 1.06
N LEU A 9 -35.52 27.52 1.82
CA LEU A 9 -34.06 27.44 1.77
C LEU A 9 -33.65 26.05 2.26
N PRO A 10 -32.87 25.25 1.50
CA PRO A 10 -32.18 24.13 2.10
C PRO A 10 -31.09 24.67 3.02
N VAL A 11 -31.15 24.16 4.26
CA VAL A 11 -30.19 24.32 5.34
C VAL A 11 -28.78 24.07 4.81
N ALA A 12 -27.87 24.99 5.17
CA ALA A 12 -26.45 24.88 4.90
C ALA A 12 -25.94 23.53 5.41
N ALA A 13 -25.60 22.63 4.48
CA ALA A 13 -24.65 21.59 4.76
C ALA A 13 -23.31 22.29 5.01
N THR A 14 -22.89 22.36 6.27
CA THR A 14 -21.49 22.55 6.62
C THR A 14 -20.71 21.42 5.95
N VAL A 15 -20.15 21.73 4.78
CA VAL A 15 -19.09 20.94 4.15
C VAL A 15 -17.93 21.00 5.13
N SER A 16 -17.77 19.93 5.92
CA SER A 16 -16.56 19.70 6.70
C SER A 16 -15.39 19.70 5.72
N ALA A 17 -14.34 20.43 6.08
CA ALA A 17 -13.20 20.74 5.24
C ALA A 17 -12.73 19.53 4.44
N THR A 18 -12.95 19.57 3.12
CA THR A 18 -12.03 18.93 2.18
C THR A 18 -10.64 19.42 2.54
N THR A 19 -9.77 18.52 3.00
CA THR A 19 -8.34 18.77 3.11
C THR A 19 -7.82 19.03 1.71
N GLN A 20 -7.90 20.31 1.38
CA GLN A 20 -7.38 20.96 0.19
C GLN A 20 -5.90 20.64 0.13
N CYS A 21 -5.46 19.96 -0.92
CA CYS A 21 -4.04 19.95 -1.28
C CYS A 21 -3.60 21.42 -1.31
N PRO A 22 -2.46 21.79 -0.72
CA PRO A 22 -1.89 23.09 -0.99
C PRO A 22 -1.65 23.12 -2.50
N HIS A 23 -2.50 23.87 -3.20
CA HIS A 23 -2.27 24.25 -4.57
C HIS A 23 -0.83 24.75 -4.63
N ALA A 24 0.00 24.10 -5.45
CA ALA A 24 1.21 24.72 -5.96
C ALA A 24 0.81 25.80 -6.99
N SER A 25 -0.01 26.76 -6.56
CA SER A 25 -0.15 28.04 -7.22
C SER A 25 1.08 28.86 -6.84
N GLY A 26 2.17 28.66 -7.57
CA GLY A 26 3.40 29.40 -7.42
C GLY A 26 4.63 28.51 -7.61
N ALA A 27 5.44 28.84 -8.63
CA ALA A 27 6.82 28.41 -8.85
C ALA A 27 7.31 27.24 -7.97
N SER A 28 7.22 26.03 -8.52
CA SER A 28 7.80 24.79 -7.98
C SER A 28 9.12 25.02 -7.23
N SER A 29 9.16 24.68 -5.95
CA SER A 29 10.41 24.45 -5.24
C SER A 29 11.04 23.16 -5.76
N LEU A 30 11.71 23.23 -6.91
CA LEU A 30 12.68 22.22 -7.32
C LEU A 30 13.67 22.03 -6.16
N SER A 31 13.81 20.79 -5.68
CA SER A 31 14.75 20.44 -4.62
C SER A 31 16.20 20.71 -5.06
N THR A 32 17.14 20.67 -4.10
CA THR A 32 18.58 20.85 -4.33
C THR A 32 19.21 19.84 -5.30
N THR A 33 18.48 18.82 -5.76
CA THR A 33 18.95 17.77 -6.68
C THR A 33 18.59 18.03 -8.15
N SER A 34 17.82 19.09 -8.45
CA SER A 34 17.55 19.52 -9.83
C SER A 34 18.38 20.74 -10.21
N SER A 35 19.09 20.68 -11.33
CA SER A 35 19.94 21.77 -11.83
C SER A 35 20.02 21.80 -13.35
N SER A 36 20.54 22.87 -13.95
CA SER A 36 20.82 22.86 -15.38
C SER A 36 22.00 21.90 -15.67
N PRO A 37 21.87 20.95 -16.62
CA PRO A 37 22.95 20.01 -16.93
C PRO A 37 24.23 20.72 -17.40
N TRP A 38 24.09 21.88 -18.04
CA TRP A 38 25.19 22.71 -18.52
C TRP A 38 26.06 23.30 -17.41
N CYS A 39 25.53 23.33 -16.18
CA CYS A 39 26.19 23.89 -15.02
C CYS A 39 26.83 22.87 -14.10
N LEU A 40 26.75 21.60 -14.48
CA LEU A 40 27.50 20.55 -13.81
C LEU A 40 29.02 20.72 -14.01
N GLY A 41 29.80 20.33 -13.00
CA GLY A 41 31.27 20.29 -13.09
C GLY A 41 31.78 19.35 -14.20
N ARG A 42 33.10 19.27 -14.39
CA ARG A 42 33.73 18.54 -15.51
C ARG A 42 34.08 17.07 -15.23
N SER A 43 33.35 16.38 -14.35
CA SER A 43 33.56 14.93 -14.17
C SER A 43 33.08 14.16 -15.40
N ALA A 44 33.62 12.97 -15.63
CA ALA A 44 33.20 12.12 -16.76
C ALA A 44 31.68 11.85 -16.75
N ALA A 45 31.11 11.57 -15.58
CA ALA A 45 29.66 11.39 -15.41
C ALA A 45 28.86 12.65 -15.80
N ASN A 46 29.31 13.84 -15.39
CA ASN A 46 28.63 15.08 -15.73
C ASN A 46 28.75 15.43 -17.22
N GLU A 47 29.88 15.12 -17.86
CA GLU A 47 30.04 15.31 -19.31
C GLU A 47 29.15 14.34 -20.11
N ALA A 48 28.95 13.11 -19.62
CA ALA A 48 27.96 12.20 -20.20
C ALA A 48 26.54 12.77 -20.09
N ILE A 49 26.14 13.28 -18.91
CA ILE A 49 24.84 13.95 -18.73
C ILE A 49 24.67 15.12 -19.72
N LYS A 50 25.70 15.97 -19.89
CA LYS A 50 25.67 17.08 -20.86
C LYS A 50 25.55 16.60 -22.30
N ALA A 51 26.18 15.49 -22.65
CA ALA A 51 26.06 14.89 -23.98
C ALA A 51 24.63 14.40 -24.22
N HIS A 52 24.05 13.67 -23.25
CA HIS A 52 22.68 13.17 -23.34
C HIS A 52 21.63 14.29 -23.37
N ALA A 53 21.86 15.40 -22.64
CA ALA A 53 20.98 16.57 -22.65
C ALA A 53 20.79 17.19 -24.05
N ARG A 54 21.75 17.00 -24.97
CA ARG A 54 21.66 17.49 -26.37
C ARG A 54 20.63 16.75 -27.21
N ALA A 55 20.22 15.56 -26.79
CA ALA A 55 19.22 14.75 -27.47
C ALA A 55 17.80 15.06 -26.97
N VAL A 56 17.64 15.84 -25.90
CA VAL A 56 16.35 16.09 -25.25
C VAL A 56 15.74 17.39 -25.76
N VAL A 57 14.44 17.35 -26.01
CA VAL A 57 13.64 18.42 -26.61
C VAL A 57 12.46 18.80 -25.71
N ARG A 58 12.10 20.07 -25.75
CA ARG A 58 10.86 20.60 -25.20
C ARG A 58 9.75 20.45 -26.24
N LEU A 59 8.60 19.95 -25.80
CA LEU A 59 7.38 19.87 -26.59
C LEU A 59 6.39 20.90 -26.07
N SER A 60 5.73 21.61 -26.99
CA SER A 60 4.59 22.45 -26.67
C SER A 60 3.54 22.40 -27.78
N ARG A 61 2.26 22.27 -27.41
CA ARG A 61 1.16 22.30 -28.36
C ARG A 61 -0.06 23.02 -27.78
N PRO A 62 -0.91 23.64 -28.62
CA PRO A 62 -2.21 24.14 -28.20
C PRO A 62 -3.08 22.99 -27.66
N GLN A 63 -3.89 23.26 -26.62
CA GLN A 63 -4.83 22.27 -26.11
C GLN A 63 -6.13 22.34 -26.94
N PRO A 64 -6.63 21.21 -27.50
CA PRO A 64 -7.72 21.22 -28.48
C PRO A 64 -9.09 21.62 -27.89
N ASP A 65 -9.31 21.40 -26.59
CA ASP A 65 -10.60 21.63 -25.94
C ASP A 65 -10.89 23.12 -25.67
N ASP A 66 -9.84 23.95 -25.55
CA ASP A 66 -9.96 25.40 -25.50
C ASP A 66 -8.60 26.08 -25.81
N PRO A 67 -8.27 26.28 -27.09
CA PRO A 67 -6.98 26.84 -27.51
C PRO A 67 -6.81 28.32 -27.18
N THR A 68 -7.81 28.98 -26.59
CA THR A 68 -7.80 30.41 -26.28
C THR A 68 -7.77 30.74 -24.79
N THR A 69 -8.14 29.80 -23.92
CA THR A 69 -8.20 30.05 -22.46
C THR A 69 -7.28 29.16 -21.63
N LEU A 70 -6.82 28.02 -22.14
CA LEU A 70 -5.91 27.12 -21.43
C LEU A 70 -4.44 27.33 -21.84
N PRO A 71 -3.48 27.20 -20.91
CA PRO A 71 -2.06 27.21 -21.26
C PRO A 71 -1.74 26.04 -22.21
N PRO A 72 -0.72 26.17 -23.07
CA PRO A 72 -0.32 25.09 -23.96
C PRO A 72 0.07 23.85 -23.16
N LEU A 73 -0.27 22.66 -23.67
CA LEU A 73 0.24 21.41 -23.14
C LEU A 73 1.75 21.38 -23.40
N VAL A 74 2.52 21.15 -22.34
CA VAL A 74 3.97 21.06 -22.39
C VAL A 74 4.40 19.66 -21.99
N CYS A 75 5.42 19.14 -22.66
CA CYS A 75 6.01 17.83 -22.39
C CYS A 75 7.52 17.86 -22.69
N THR A 76 8.17 16.75 -22.40
CA THR A 76 9.54 16.44 -22.81
C THR A 76 9.53 15.32 -23.86
N GLY A 77 10.48 15.36 -24.77
CA GLY A 77 10.75 14.26 -25.69
C GLY A 77 12.25 14.17 -25.96
N TRP A 78 12.70 13.17 -26.70
CA TRP A 78 14.11 13.00 -27.00
C TRP A 78 14.35 12.20 -28.27
N PHE A 79 15.47 12.47 -28.94
CA PHE A 79 15.85 11.77 -30.17
C PHE A 79 16.21 10.31 -29.90
N LEU A 80 15.45 9.38 -30.50
CA LEU A 80 15.64 7.94 -30.41
C LEU A 80 16.28 7.39 -31.68
N GLY A 81 17.46 6.79 -31.54
CA GLY A 81 18.21 6.22 -32.65
C GLY A 81 18.67 7.25 -33.69
N ALA A 82 19.26 6.77 -34.78
CA ALA A 82 19.95 7.61 -35.75
C ALA A 82 19.05 8.16 -36.88
N ASP A 83 17.77 7.76 -36.93
CA ASP A 83 16.85 8.12 -38.03
C ASP A 83 16.05 9.41 -37.79
N GLY A 84 16.38 10.16 -36.73
CA GLY A 84 15.76 11.44 -36.42
C GLY A 84 14.34 11.37 -35.86
N HIS A 85 13.99 10.25 -35.22
CA HIS A 85 12.72 10.12 -34.52
C HIS A 85 12.82 10.72 -33.11
N ILE A 86 11.71 11.23 -32.60
CA ILE A 86 11.58 11.71 -31.23
C ILE A 86 10.59 10.79 -30.51
N LEU A 87 10.97 10.29 -29.34
CA LEU A 87 10.10 9.54 -28.44
C LEU A 87 9.57 10.48 -27.34
N THR A 88 8.29 10.36 -27.02
CA THR A 88 7.60 11.04 -25.91
C THR A 88 6.43 10.18 -25.43
N ASN A 89 5.57 10.66 -24.52
CA ASN A 89 4.39 9.93 -24.10
C ASN A 89 3.24 10.01 -25.11
N TYR A 90 2.35 9.01 -25.09
CA TYR A 90 1.11 9.00 -25.88
C TYR A 90 0.17 10.12 -25.42
N HIS A 91 0.06 10.35 -24.11
CA HIS A 91 -0.78 11.45 -23.61
C HIS A 91 -0.25 12.84 -23.99
N CYS A 92 1.03 12.95 -24.37
CA CYS A 92 1.59 14.18 -24.93
C CYS A 92 1.20 14.35 -26.41
N ILE A 93 1.26 13.28 -27.21
CA ILE A 93 0.90 13.26 -28.64
C ILE A 93 0.09 11.99 -28.93
N SER A 94 -1.23 12.13 -28.96
CA SER A 94 -2.15 10.97 -29.09
C SER A 94 -2.62 10.73 -30.52
N SER A 95 -2.41 11.71 -31.40
CA SER A 95 -2.96 11.72 -32.76
C SER A 95 -2.01 12.36 -33.79
N PRO A 96 -2.21 12.09 -35.10
CA PRO A 96 -1.50 12.80 -36.16
C PRO A 96 -1.71 14.32 -36.10
N GLU A 97 -2.89 14.78 -35.69
CA GLU A 97 -3.23 16.19 -35.52
C GLU A 97 -2.41 16.82 -34.38
N ASP A 98 -2.28 16.13 -33.24
CA ASP A 98 -1.40 16.57 -32.16
C ASP A 98 0.05 16.67 -32.64
N ALA A 99 0.52 15.67 -33.40
CA ALA A 99 1.88 15.64 -33.94
C ALA A 99 2.13 16.82 -34.89
N ALA A 100 1.17 17.15 -35.75
CA ALA A 100 1.24 18.27 -36.68
C ALA A 100 1.19 19.64 -35.98
N ALA A 101 0.52 19.74 -34.82
CA ALA A 101 0.40 20.97 -34.04
C ALA A 101 1.55 21.18 -33.02
N THR A 102 2.35 20.16 -32.74
CA THR A 102 3.40 20.21 -31.72
C THR A 102 4.64 20.95 -32.20
N THR A 103 5.14 21.85 -31.36
CA THR A 103 6.45 22.48 -31.51
C THR A 103 7.49 21.69 -30.73
N PHE A 104 8.58 21.33 -31.40
CA PHE A 104 9.73 20.63 -30.87
C PHE A 104 10.90 21.59 -30.82
N GLU A 105 11.42 21.85 -29.64
CA GLU A 105 12.53 22.78 -29.43
C GLU A 105 13.70 22.07 -28.76
N VAL A 106 14.87 22.12 -29.38
CA VAL A 106 16.05 21.50 -28.79
C VAL A 106 16.66 22.39 -27.73
N SER A 107 17.10 21.78 -26.63
CA SER A 107 17.78 22.51 -25.57
C SER A 107 19.11 23.08 -26.04
N GLY A 108 19.24 24.41 -26.00
CA GLY A 108 20.50 25.10 -26.28
C GLY A 108 21.51 24.91 -25.15
N ALA A 109 22.80 24.99 -25.46
CA ALA A 109 23.84 25.04 -24.43
C ALA A 109 23.78 26.38 -23.70
N CYS A 110 23.64 26.36 -22.36
CA CYS A 110 23.69 27.59 -21.59
C CYS A 110 25.07 28.24 -21.67
N THR A 111 25.13 29.52 -22.01
CA THR A 111 26.39 30.30 -22.01
C THR A 111 26.75 30.83 -20.61
N ALA A 112 25.81 30.81 -19.65
CA ALA A 112 26.04 31.26 -18.28
C ALA A 112 25.27 30.41 -17.25
N CYS A 113 25.93 30.13 -16.12
CA CYS A 113 25.42 29.28 -15.04
C CYS A 113 24.90 30.06 -13.82
N THR A 114 24.07 31.06 -14.08
CA THR A 114 23.34 31.77 -13.02
C THR A 114 21.85 31.45 -13.12
N LYS A 115 21.11 31.51 -12.00
CA LYS A 115 19.66 31.23 -11.96
C LYS A 115 18.86 32.05 -12.99
N ALA A 116 19.33 33.26 -13.34
CA ALA A 116 18.69 34.12 -14.34
C ALA A 116 18.92 33.66 -15.80
N HIS A 117 19.97 32.88 -16.08
CA HIS A 117 20.35 32.50 -17.45
C HIS A 117 19.95 31.08 -17.85
N ALA A 118 19.67 30.19 -16.89
CA ALA A 118 19.16 28.86 -17.20
C ALA A 118 17.85 28.93 -18.01
N ALA A 119 16.98 29.92 -17.74
CA ALA A 119 15.73 30.17 -18.46
C ALA A 119 15.90 30.58 -19.93
N LEU A 120 17.11 30.93 -20.38
CA LEU A 120 17.41 31.46 -21.72
C LEU A 120 18.10 30.44 -22.64
N CYS A 121 18.23 29.18 -22.22
CA CYS A 121 18.94 28.14 -22.97
C CYS A 121 18.07 27.50 -24.04
N LEU A 122 17.50 28.36 -24.89
CA LEU A 122 16.64 28.01 -26.02
C LEU A 122 17.52 27.63 -27.22
N GLY A 123 17.05 26.66 -28.00
CA GLY A 123 17.72 26.22 -29.22
C GLY A 123 16.78 26.25 -30.42
N PRO A 124 17.17 25.63 -31.54
CA PRO A 124 16.33 25.55 -32.72
C PRO A 124 14.99 24.88 -32.42
N ALA A 125 13.91 25.46 -32.94
CA ALA A 125 12.57 24.91 -32.84
C ALA A 125 11.96 24.65 -34.20
N THR A 126 11.11 23.63 -34.29
CA THR A 126 10.29 23.33 -35.47
C THR A 126 8.90 22.92 -35.03
N THR A 127 7.89 23.27 -35.84
CA THR A 127 6.50 22.87 -35.58
C THR A 127 6.07 21.84 -36.61
N GLY A 128 5.43 20.79 -36.10
CA GLY A 128 4.83 19.73 -36.86
C GLY A 128 5.73 18.51 -37.07
N ALA A 129 5.12 17.33 -36.93
CA ALA A 129 5.73 16.04 -37.11
C ALA A 129 4.73 15.04 -37.70
N THR A 130 5.25 13.97 -38.29
CA THR A 130 4.49 12.76 -38.61
C THR A 130 4.44 11.85 -37.38
N LEU A 131 3.27 11.37 -36.99
CA LEU A 131 3.14 10.28 -36.03
C LEU A 131 3.53 8.95 -36.70
N VAL A 132 4.59 8.31 -36.21
CA VAL A 132 5.18 7.10 -36.81
C VAL A 132 4.65 5.83 -36.14
N ALA A 133 4.60 5.83 -34.82
CA ALA A 133 4.06 4.74 -34.00
C ALA A 133 3.55 5.30 -32.68
N ALA A 134 2.56 4.67 -32.06
CA ALA A 134 2.11 5.05 -30.74
C ALA A 134 1.47 3.85 -30.03
N SER A 135 1.44 3.90 -28.70
CA SER A 135 0.78 2.89 -27.88
C SER A 135 0.24 3.56 -26.63
N GLU A 136 -1.08 3.56 -26.49
CA GLU A 136 -1.77 4.04 -25.28
C GLU A 136 -1.43 3.16 -24.08
N ALA A 137 -1.40 1.83 -24.25
CA ALA A 137 -1.10 0.88 -23.17
C ALA A 137 0.35 0.94 -22.63
N LEU A 138 1.28 1.48 -23.43
CA LEU A 138 2.67 1.73 -23.05
C LEU A 138 2.97 3.23 -22.90
N ASP A 139 1.93 4.06 -22.97
CA ASP A 139 1.98 5.52 -22.96
C ASP A 139 3.18 6.09 -23.72
N TYR A 140 3.40 5.68 -24.97
CA TYR A 140 4.46 6.25 -25.82
C TYR A 140 3.94 6.69 -27.19
N ALA A 141 4.59 7.70 -27.74
CA ALA A 141 4.45 8.14 -29.11
C ALA A 141 5.85 8.35 -29.73
N LEU A 142 6.04 7.82 -30.94
CA LEU A 142 7.21 8.00 -31.77
C LEU A 142 6.82 8.90 -32.95
N VAL A 143 7.51 10.03 -33.10
CA VAL A 143 7.22 11.02 -34.14
C VAL A 143 8.46 11.36 -34.96
N ARG A 144 8.26 11.87 -36.17
CA ARG A 144 9.33 12.40 -37.04
C ARG A 144 9.01 13.85 -37.44
N PRO A 145 9.75 14.85 -36.94
CA PRO A 145 9.53 16.27 -37.27
C PRO A 145 9.61 16.57 -38.78
N PHE A 146 8.82 17.53 -39.27
CA PHE A 146 8.76 17.88 -40.70
C PHE A 146 10.00 18.63 -41.21
N ALA A 147 10.68 19.40 -40.34
CA ALA A 147 11.91 20.09 -40.70
C ALA A 147 13.14 19.24 -40.39
N SER A 148 14.25 19.59 -41.03
CA SER A 148 15.57 18.98 -40.85
C SER A 148 16.22 19.34 -39.51
N LEU A 149 15.45 19.36 -38.41
CA LEU A 149 15.99 19.32 -37.05
C LEU A 149 16.99 18.15 -36.93
N VAL A 150 16.66 17.04 -37.60
CA VAL A 150 17.45 15.81 -37.78
C VAL A 150 18.79 16.05 -38.52
N ALA A 151 18.82 16.86 -39.58
CA ALA A 151 20.07 17.09 -40.33
C ALA A 151 21.09 17.94 -39.54
N ALA A 152 20.63 18.64 -38.50
CA ALA A 152 21.45 19.44 -37.60
C ALA A 152 21.79 18.71 -36.29
N HIS A 153 20.94 17.77 -35.82
CA HIS A 153 21.12 17.05 -34.56
C HIS A 153 21.59 15.60 -34.79
N GLY A 154 22.91 15.39 -34.72
CA GLY A 154 23.56 14.07 -34.77
C GLY A 154 23.70 13.38 -33.41
N VAL A 155 22.85 13.69 -32.43
CA VAL A 155 22.89 13.13 -31.08
C VAL A 155 21.55 12.51 -30.75
N TYR A 156 21.57 11.27 -30.26
CA TYR A 156 20.39 10.49 -29.89
C TYR A 156 20.69 9.69 -28.62
N LEU A 157 19.63 9.22 -27.96
CA LEU A 157 19.73 8.23 -26.90
C LEU A 157 19.29 6.86 -27.43
N GLN A 158 19.63 5.82 -26.66
CA GLN A 158 19.30 4.44 -26.96
C GLN A 158 18.55 3.83 -25.77
N LEU A 159 17.53 3.04 -26.08
CA LEU A 159 16.80 2.22 -25.13
C LEU A 159 17.67 1.05 -24.68
N HIS A 160 17.56 0.68 -23.41
CA HIS A 160 18.11 -0.56 -22.89
C HIS A 160 17.40 -1.75 -23.57
N ALA A 161 18.18 -2.66 -24.17
CA ALA A 161 17.65 -3.69 -25.07
C ALA A 161 17.11 -4.95 -24.38
N THR A 162 17.48 -5.21 -23.13
CA THR A 162 17.27 -6.51 -22.46
C THR A 162 16.75 -6.37 -21.04
N ASP A 163 15.95 -7.32 -20.54
CA ASP A 163 15.53 -7.39 -19.13
C ASP A 163 16.51 -8.23 -18.27
N ASP A 164 17.68 -8.55 -18.79
CA ASP A 164 18.71 -9.36 -18.10
C ASP A 164 19.44 -8.58 -17.00
N THR A 165 19.29 -7.26 -16.97
CA THR A 165 19.82 -6.41 -15.91
C THR A 165 18.78 -6.19 -14.82
N ASN A 166 19.17 -6.48 -13.58
CA ASN A 166 18.39 -6.04 -12.44
C ASN A 166 18.44 -4.50 -12.38
N LEU A 167 17.32 -3.86 -12.70
CA LEU A 167 17.20 -2.40 -12.67
C LEU A 167 17.16 -1.85 -11.24
N LEU A 168 16.80 -2.66 -10.24
CA LEU A 168 16.75 -2.22 -8.84
C LEU A 168 18.11 -1.71 -8.38
N ALA A 169 18.07 -0.67 -7.56
CA ALA A 169 19.23 -0.02 -6.98
C ALA A 169 20.22 0.60 -7.99
N GLN A 170 19.91 0.61 -9.29
CA GLN A 170 20.74 1.32 -10.26
C GLN A 170 20.63 2.84 -10.07
N ASP A 171 21.77 3.52 -10.05
CA ASP A 171 21.85 4.99 -10.08
C ASP A 171 21.26 5.53 -11.37
N ILE A 172 20.40 6.54 -11.27
CA ILE A 172 19.69 7.12 -12.40
C ILE A 172 19.74 8.65 -12.41
N TYR A 173 19.48 9.22 -13.59
CA TYR A 173 19.14 10.62 -13.74
C TYR A 173 18.06 10.82 -14.81
N ILE A 174 17.35 11.94 -14.73
CA ILE A 174 16.25 12.32 -15.62
C ILE A 174 16.57 13.69 -16.21
N LEU A 175 16.53 13.77 -17.54
CA LEU A 175 16.66 15.01 -18.30
C LEU A 175 15.28 15.47 -18.72
N GLN A 176 14.85 16.65 -18.28
CA GLN A 176 13.43 17.05 -18.34
C GLN A 176 13.22 18.56 -18.53
N HIS A 177 12.04 18.94 -18.99
CA HIS A 177 11.55 20.33 -19.05
C HIS A 177 10.38 20.57 -18.07
N PRO A 178 10.64 20.66 -16.75
CA PRO A 178 9.59 20.90 -15.75
C PRO A 178 8.89 22.25 -15.99
N GLY A 179 7.57 22.26 -15.92
CA GLY A 179 6.68 23.36 -16.26
C GLY A 179 6.77 23.82 -17.72
N GLY A 180 7.36 23.03 -18.62
CA GLY A 180 7.75 23.49 -19.95
C GLY A 180 8.88 24.54 -19.91
N GLY A 181 9.63 24.60 -18.80
CA GLY A 181 10.72 25.54 -18.60
C GLY A 181 12.02 25.14 -19.29
N ALA A 182 13.11 25.71 -18.79
CA ALA A 182 14.45 25.33 -19.22
C ALA A 182 14.79 23.90 -18.83
N MET A 183 15.72 23.30 -19.59
CA MET A 183 16.23 21.97 -19.33
C MET A 183 16.83 21.87 -17.92
N THR A 184 16.38 20.87 -17.18
CA THR A 184 16.98 20.45 -15.92
C THR A 184 17.38 18.99 -15.96
N VAL A 185 18.34 18.64 -15.10
CA VAL A 185 18.66 17.26 -14.74
C VAL A 185 18.33 17.06 -13.27
N ALA A 186 17.55 16.02 -12.99
CA ALA A 186 17.39 15.45 -11.65
C ALA A 186 18.27 14.20 -11.55
N LYS A 187 19.08 14.08 -10.51
CA LYS A 187 20.04 12.97 -10.32
C LYS A 187 20.27 12.67 -8.83
N ASP A 188 21.21 11.76 -8.55
CA ASP A 188 21.63 11.34 -7.22
C ASP A 188 20.52 10.57 -6.46
N ASP A 189 19.83 9.68 -7.20
CA ASP A 189 18.86 8.71 -6.67
C ASP A 189 18.96 7.42 -7.48
N ILE A 190 18.26 6.39 -7.01
CA ILE A 190 18.27 5.04 -7.57
C ILE A 190 16.88 4.65 -8.07
N VAL A 191 16.82 3.60 -8.88
CA VAL A 191 15.59 2.84 -9.08
C VAL A 191 15.19 2.17 -7.77
N ARG A 192 14.05 2.57 -7.21
CA ARG A 192 13.54 2.07 -5.94
C ARG A 192 12.73 0.80 -6.11
N THR A 193 11.96 0.71 -7.18
CA THR A 193 11.13 -0.45 -7.51
C THR A 193 11.03 -0.61 -9.01
N THR A 194 10.73 -1.81 -9.46
CA THR A 194 10.42 -2.11 -10.86
C THR A 194 9.02 -2.74 -10.99
N THR A 195 8.27 -2.77 -9.89
CA THR A 195 6.90 -3.27 -9.81
C THR A 195 5.96 -2.16 -9.34
N ALA A 196 6.25 -0.90 -9.71
CA ALA A 196 5.38 0.21 -9.38
C ALA A 196 4.08 0.14 -10.20
N ALA A 197 3.00 0.59 -9.57
CA ALA A 197 1.63 0.65 -10.07
C ALA A 197 1.01 2.03 -9.77
N GLY A 198 -0.16 2.29 -10.36
CA GLY A 198 -0.99 3.45 -9.99
C GLY A 198 -0.70 4.74 -10.77
N CYS A 199 -0.49 4.62 -12.08
CA CYS A 199 -0.41 5.78 -12.96
C CYS A 199 -1.62 5.83 -13.88
N ASP A 200 -2.41 6.90 -13.84
CA ASP A 200 -3.68 7.02 -14.59
C ASP A 200 -3.52 6.75 -16.09
N ALA A 201 -2.45 7.25 -16.70
CA ALA A 201 -2.13 7.03 -18.12
C ALA A 201 -1.83 5.55 -18.45
N THR A 202 -1.54 4.73 -17.43
CA THR A 202 -1.15 3.33 -17.55
C THR A 202 -1.81 2.47 -16.47
N ALA A 203 -3.05 2.79 -16.09
CA ALA A 203 -3.70 2.31 -14.86
C ALA A 203 -3.79 0.77 -14.73
N ALA A 204 -3.62 0.03 -15.82
CA ALA A 204 -3.57 -1.43 -15.84
C ALA A 204 -2.14 -2.01 -15.72
N ARG A 205 -1.13 -1.19 -15.45
CA ARG A 205 0.29 -1.59 -15.42
C ARG A 205 0.85 -1.53 -14.01
N GLU A 206 1.62 -2.56 -13.70
CA GLU A 206 2.22 -2.74 -12.38
C GLU A 206 3.69 -3.18 -12.46
N ASP A 207 4.30 -3.01 -13.64
CA ASP A 207 5.70 -3.30 -13.94
C ASP A 207 6.49 -2.00 -14.19
N LEU A 208 6.02 -0.87 -13.65
CA LEU A 208 6.64 0.43 -13.84
C LEU A 208 7.94 0.54 -13.04
N VAL A 209 8.90 1.28 -13.58
CA VAL A 209 10.15 1.65 -12.89
C VAL A 209 9.87 2.85 -12.00
N GLY A 210 9.94 2.67 -10.68
CA GLY A 210 9.66 3.69 -9.67
C GLY A 210 10.91 4.31 -9.06
N TYR A 211 10.90 5.63 -8.85
CA TYR A 211 12.01 6.43 -8.33
C TYR A 211 11.52 7.73 -7.65
N ALA A 212 12.37 8.40 -6.87
CA ALA A 212 12.03 9.61 -6.12
C ALA A 212 12.69 10.89 -6.69
N LEU A 213 13.34 10.82 -7.86
CA LEU A 213 13.87 11.99 -8.55
C LEU A 213 12.75 12.99 -8.87
N PRO A 214 12.89 14.29 -8.52
CA PRO A 214 11.84 15.28 -8.68
C PRO A 214 11.43 15.47 -10.15
N THR A 215 10.13 15.55 -10.38
CA THR A 215 9.51 15.90 -11.67
C THR A 215 8.36 16.89 -11.45
N ALA A 216 7.87 17.51 -12.52
CA ALA A 216 6.68 18.34 -12.51
C ALA A 216 5.90 18.18 -13.83
N GLU A 217 4.75 18.82 -13.96
CA GLU A 217 4.08 19.02 -15.26
C GLU A 217 5.09 19.37 -16.36
N GLY A 218 4.97 18.84 -17.58
CA GLY A 218 5.97 19.01 -18.63
C GLY A 218 7.16 18.05 -18.60
N SER A 219 7.33 17.28 -17.51
CA SER A 219 8.36 16.24 -17.44
C SER A 219 7.94 14.95 -18.16
N SER A 220 6.64 14.74 -18.40
CA SER A 220 6.12 13.62 -19.18
C SER A 220 6.91 13.43 -20.49
N GLY A 221 7.37 12.21 -20.73
CA GLY A 221 8.16 11.80 -21.89
C GLY A 221 9.67 11.95 -21.70
N SER A 222 10.12 12.34 -20.50
CA SER A 222 11.55 12.44 -20.18
C SER A 222 12.22 11.06 -20.16
N PRO A 223 13.45 10.95 -20.67
CA PRO A 223 14.24 9.73 -20.54
C PRO A 223 14.76 9.57 -19.11
N VAL A 224 14.53 8.39 -18.53
CA VAL A 224 15.18 7.93 -17.29
C VAL A 224 16.41 7.13 -17.69
N VAL A 225 17.59 7.63 -17.35
CA VAL A 225 18.86 7.10 -17.86
C VAL A 225 19.65 6.45 -16.73
N SER A 226 20.17 5.25 -16.98
CA SER A 226 21.10 4.58 -16.08
C SER A 226 22.46 5.28 -16.10
N SER A 227 22.94 5.70 -14.94
CA SER A 227 24.23 6.39 -14.80
C SER A 227 25.41 5.50 -15.19
N ALA A 228 25.27 4.19 -15.03
CA ALA A 228 26.31 3.21 -15.33
C ALA A 228 26.45 2.95 -16.84
N SER A 229 25.33 2.80 -17.56
CA SER A 229 25.34 2.42 -18.97
C SER A 229 25.15 3.58 -19.94
N GLY A 230 24.59 4.70 -19.49
CA GLY A 230 24.14 5.80 -20.35
C GLY A 230 22.90 5.46 -21.19
N LEU A 231 22.29 4.30 -20.97
CA LEU A 231 21.11 3.84 -21.70
C LEU A 231 19.82 4.28 -21.00
N VAL A 232 18.79 4.58 -21.78
CA VAL A 232 17.46 4.87 -21.27
C VAL A 232 16.84 3.57 -20.80
N ILE A 233 16.53 3.49 -19.50
CA ILE A 233 15.93 2.31 -18.88
C ILE A 233 14.41 2.46 -18.71
N ALA A 234 13.90 3.69 -18.70
CA ALA A 234 12.47 3.96 -18.67
C ALA A 234 12.09 5.31 -19.33
N LEU A 235 10.83 5.42 -19.76
CA LEU A 235 10.19 6.66 -20.21
C LEU A 235 9.29 7.18 -19.08
N HIS A 236 9.62 8.33 -18.49
CA HIS A 236 8.80 8.91 -17.43
C HIS A 236 7.38 9.20 -17.96
N THR A 237 6.37 8.70 -17.25
CA THR A 237 4.95 8.81 -17.66
C THR A 237 4.09 9.54 -16.63
N CYS A 238 4.42 9.41 -15.35
CA CYS A 238 3.59 9.94 -14.27
C CYS A 238 4.45 10.38 -13.08
N GLY A 239 4.06 11.49 -12.47
CA GLY A 239 4.52 11.87 -11.15
C GLY A 239 3.73 11.17 -10.05
N GLY A 240 4.32 11.01 -8.87
CA GLY A 240 3.62 10.50 -7.69
C GLY A 240 2.49 11.45 -7.28
N GLY A 241 1.28 11.22 -7.78
CA GLY A 241 0.09 11.91 -7.34
C GLY A 241 -0.18 11.53 -5.87
N CYS A 242 -0.10 12.52 -4.97
CA CYS A 242 -0.48 12.40 -3.58
C CYS A 242 -1.96 11.97 -3.48
N SER A 243 -2.21 10.66 -3.44
CA SER A 243 -3.47 10.06 -3.03
C SER A 243 -3.21 8.63 -2.60
N ALA A 244 -3.05 8.43 -1.29
CA ALA A 244 -3.12 7.10 -0.66
C ALA A 244 -4.46 6.38 -0.98
N SER A 245 -5.48 7.14 -1.39
CA SER A 245 -6.82 6.68 -1.71
C SER A 245 -6.99 6.01 -3.08
N GLN A 246 -5.97 5.95 -3.93
CA GLN A 246 -6.07 5.35 -5.27
C GLN A 246 -5.14 4.16 -5.54
N GLY A 247 -4.58 3.52 -4.51
CA GLY A 247 -3.76 2.31 -4.72
C GLY A 247 -2.45 2.58 -5.46
N ASN A 248 -1.89 3.78 -5.31
CA ASN A 248 -0.62 4.17 -5.94
C ASN A 248 0.59 3.69 -5.13
N SER A 249 1.69 3.36 -5.83
CA SER A 249 3.01 3.04 -5.27
C SER A 249 3.66 4.21 -4.52
N GLY A 250 3.13 4.59 -3.35
CA GLY A 250 3.66 5.68 -2.55
C GLY A 250 3.82 6.99 -3.35
N SER A 251 4.58 7.95 -2.82
CA SER A 251 4.87 9.22 -3.51
C SER A 251 5.91 9.10 -4.63
N LEU A 252 6.07 7.93 -5.26
CA LEU A 252 7.09 7.71 -6.29
C LEU A 252 6.64 8.21 -7.66
N ASN A 253 7.62 8.71 -8.41
CA ASN A 253 7.49 8.92 -9.84
C ASN A 253 7.70 7.58 -10.55
N ALA A 254 7.04 7.38 -11.70
CA ALA A 254 7.15 6.14 -12.44
C ALA A 254 7.44 6.34 -13.94
N GLY A 255 8.01 5.30 -14.54
CA GLY A 255 8.34 5.24 -15.96
C GLY A 255 8.08 3.87 -16.59
N ILE A 256 7.72 3.89 -17.87
CA ILE A 256 7.52 2.69 -18.69
C ILE A 256 8.87 2.10 -19.06
N ARG A 257 9.04 0.80 -18.86
CA ARG A 257 10.29 0.09 -19.18
C ARG A 257 10.69 0.27 -20.64
N ALA A 258 11.95 0.62 -20.85
CA ALA A 258 12.53 0.79 -22.19
C ALA A 258 12.42 -0.49 -23.05
N THR A 259 12.55 -1.65 -22.43
CA THR A 259 12.45 -2.98 -23.07
C THR A 259 11.05 -3.24 -23.63
N ALA A 260 10.00 -2.85 -22.92
CA ALA A 260 8.63 -2.99 -23.38
C ALA A 260 8.34 -2.09 -24.60
N ILE A 261 8.84 -0.84 -24.58
CA ILE A 261 8.74 0.09 -25.72
C ILE A 261 9.52 -0.44 -26.93
N ALA A 262 10.75 -0.91 -26.71
CA ALA A 262 11.59 -1.45 -27.78
C ALA A 262 10.95 -2.70 -28.43
N ALA A 263 10.41 -3.60 -27.62
CA ALA A 263 9.71 -4.80 -28.10
C ALA A 263 8.47 -4.43 -28.92
N ASP A 264 7.69 -3.43 -28.48
CA ASP A 264 6.50 -3.00 -29.20
C ASP A 264 6.84 -2.31 -30.53
N LEU A 265 7.83 -1.40 -30.53
CA LEU A 265 8.32 -0.76 -31.75
C LEU A 265 8.87 -1.78 -32.76
N ALA A 266 9.60 -2.80 -32.28
CA ALA A 266 10.09 -3.89 -33.12
C ALA A 266 8.92 -4.71 -33.71
N ARG A 267 7.92 -5.04 -32.89
CA ARG A 267 6.68 -5.73 -33.32
C ARG A 267 5.94 -4.95 -34.40
N GLN A 268 5.90 -3.62 -34.27
CA GLN A 268 5.28 -2.74 -35.26
C GLN A 268 6.15 -2.49 -36.51
N GLY A 269 7.42 -2.93 -36.52
CA GLY A 269 8.36 -2.66 -37.61
C GLY A 269 8.81 -1.20 -37.70
N GLN A 270 8.69 -0.44 -36.60
CA GLN A 270 8.94 1.00 -36.52
C GLN A 270 10.13 1.35 -35.61
N LEU A 271 10.90 0.35 -35.16
CA LEU A 271 12.10 0.59 -34.35
C LEU A 271 13.18 1.31 -35.17
N PRO A 272 13.60 2.54 -34.79
CA PRO A 272 14.63 3.27 -35.53
C PRO A 272 16.00 2.54 -35.52
N SER A 273 16.84 2.84 -36.52
CA SER A 273 18.22 2.37 -36.52
C SER A 273 18.97 2.87 -35.28
N ASN A 274 19.81 2.01 -34.68
CA ASN A 274 20.53 2.30 -33.43
C ASN A 274 19.63 2.72 -32.25
N ALA A 275 18.33 2.40 -32.25
CA ALA A 275 17.42 2.77 -31.17
C ALA A 275 17.66 2.02 -29.86
N THR A 276 18.28 0.84 -29.90
CA THR A 276 18.53 -0.01 -28.72
C THR A 276 20.01 -0.35 -28.59
N ALA A 277 20.48 -0.50 -27.36
CA ALA A 277 21.79 -1.06 -27.06
C ALA A 277 21.74 -1.92 -25.79
N SER A 278 22.67 -2.86 -25.68
CA SER A 278 22.92 -3.59 -24.43
C SER A 278 24.09 -2.94 -23.70
N PRO A 279 24.08 -2.89 -22.36
CA PRO A 279 25.21 -2.38 -21.61
C PRO A 279 26.45 -3.21 -21.93
N LEU A 280 27.60 -2.55 -22.04
CA LEU A 280 28.89 -3.24 -22.03
C LEU A 280 28.96 -4.04 -20.72
N ALA A 281 29.37 -5.30 -20.78
CA ALA A 281 29.37 -6.23 -19.64
C ALA A 281 30.24 -5.68 -18.49
N THR A 282 29.65 -4.87 -17.61
CA THR A 282 30.28 -4.33 -16.42
C THR A 282 29.29 -4.35 -15.29
N THR A 283 29.63 -5.14 -14.27
CA THR A 283 28.95 -5.30 -12.96
C THR A 283 27.48 -5.72 -13.05
N THR A 284 27.27 -7.04 -13.11
CA THR A 284 25.99 -7.65 -12.75
C THR A 284 25.70 -7.37 -11.28
N THR A 285 24.57 -6.71 -10.98
CA THR A 285 24.00 -6.68 -9.63
C THR A 285 23.88 -8.12 -9.12
N PRO A 286 24.27 -8.43 -7.86
CA PRO A 286 24.13 -9.77 -7.32
C PRO A 286 22.69 -10.29 -7.52
N PRO A 287 22.51 -11.55 -7.94
CA PRO A 287 21.18 -12.12 -8.04
C PRO A 287 20.54 -12.17 -6.66
N LEU A 288 19.23 -11.92 -6.58
CA LEU A 288 18.51 -12.00 -5.32
C LEU A 288 18.60 -13.43 -4.74
N VAL A 289 19.09 -13.51 -3.51
CA VAL A 289 19.21 -14.71 -2.68
C VAL A 289 17.89 -14.99 -1.98
N HIS A 290 17.51 -16.26 -1.91
CA HIS A 290 16.28 -16.67 -1.23
C HIS A 290 16.44 -16.64 0.29
N VAL A 291 15.45 -16.08 0.99
CA VAL A 291 15.46 -15.93 2.46
C VAL A 291 14.40 -16.79 3.12
N ALA A 292 13.16 -16.74 2.62
CA ALA A 292 12.04 -17.42 3.24
C ALA A 292 11.00 -17.88 2.22
N ASN A 293 10.39 -19.02 2.51
CA ASN A 293 9.13 -19.45 1.88
C ASN A 293 8.10 -19.60 2.97
N VAL A 294 6.97 -18.92 2.82
CA VAL A 294 5.87 -18.97 3.76
C VAL A 294 4.64 -19.44 3.04
N ARG A 295 3.94 -20.38 3.66
CA ARG A 295 2.64 -20.81 3.20
C ARG A 295 1.58 -20.12 4.04
N GLY A 296 0.71 -19.36 3.40
CA GLY A 296 -0.35 -18.61 4.07
C GLY A 296 -1.73 -18.99 3.57
N THR A 297 -2.76 -18.52 4.28
CA THR A 297 -4.16 -18.75 3.91
C THR A 297 -5.01 -17.59 4.39
N LEU A 298 -5.74 -16.95 3.46
CA LEU A 298 -6.74 -15.94 3.79
C LEU A 298 -8.08 -16.62 4.03
N PHE A 299 -8.88 -16.10 4.96
CA PHE A 299 -10.15 -16.69 5.38
C PHE A 299 -11.31 -15.74 5.10
N GLN A 300 -12.39 -16.27 4.55
CA GLN A 300 -13.67 -15.57 4.49
C GLN A 300 -14.25 -15.49 5.90
N ARG A 301 -14.47 -14.26 6.38
CA ARG A 301 -15.13 -13.98 7.65
C ARG A 301 -16.46 -13.27 7.39
N THR A 302 -17.24 -13.14 8.47
CA THR A 302 -18.46 -12.33 8.48
C THR A 302 -18.22 -10.87 8.10
N GLN A 303 -17.02 -10.40 8.42
CA GLN A 303 -16.51 -9.04 8.32
C GLN A 303 -15.55 -8.92 7.11
N GLY A 304 -15.81 -9.63 6.01
CA GLY A 304 -14.92 -9.65 4.85
C GLY A 304 -13.79 -10.68 4.92
N ILE A 305 -12.83 -10.59 4.02
CA ILE A 305 -11.70 -11.53 3.91
C ILE A 305 -10.55 -11.08 4.82
N SER A 306 -9.86 -12.04 5.47
CA SER A 306 -8.69 -11.71 6.30
C SER A 306 -7.49 -11.26 5.46
N ILE A 307 -6.64 -10.44 6.06
CA ILE A 307 -5.35 -10.02 5.52
C ILE A 307 -4.27 -10.66 6.38
N ASP A 308 -3.21 -11.14 5.73
CA ASP A 308 -2.02 -11.67 6.39
C ASP A 308 -0.94 -10.60 6.48
N THR A 309 -0.31 -10.48 7.64
CA THR A 309 0.70 -9.44 7.91
C THR A 309 2.06 -10.08 8.21
N PHE A 310 3.08 -9.61 7.53
CA PHE A 310 4.48 -9.97 7.76
C PHE A 310 5.25 -8.75 8.25
N PHE A 311 6.27 -8.99 9.06
CA PHE A 311 7.15 -7.97 9.58
C PHE A 311 8.57 -8.18 9.09
N VAL A 312 9.21 -7.10 8.63
CA VAL A 312 10.59 -7.09 8.18
C VAL A 312 11.33 -5.95 8.86
N ARG A 313 12.49 -6.26 9.44
CA ARG A 313 13.44 -5.25 9.91
C ARG A 313 14.70 -5.31 9.07
N MET A 314 15.10 -4.17 8.51
CA MET A 314 16.33 -4.00 7.75
C MET A 314 17.41 -3.37 8.64
N HIS A 315 18.61 -3.94 8.67
CA HIS A 315 19.80 -3.39 9.33
C HIS A 315 20.61 -2.48 8.41
N GLU A 316 20.65 -2.81 7.13
CA GLU A 316 21.36 -2.07 6.10
C GLU A 316 20.42 -1.85 4.90
N THR A 317 20.76 -0.91 4.03
CA THR A 317 19.99 -0.70 2.80
C THR A 317 20.12 -1.93 1.90
N GLY A 318 19.01 -2.50 1.45
CA GLY A 318 18.99 -3.67 0.58
C GLY A 318 17.74 -3.76 -0.27
N ALA A 319 17.85 -4.42 -1.42
CA ALA A 319 16.73 -4.74 -2.28
C ALA A 319 16.00 -5.99 -1.80
N ILE A 320 14.68 -5.91 -1.71
CA ILE A 320 13.80 -7.05 -1.44
C ILE A 320 12.91 -7.34 -2.65
N GLU A 321 12.56 -8.61 -2.85
CA GLU A 321 11.52 -9.07 -3.75
C GLU A 321 10.61 -10.04 -3.01
N VAL A 322 9.32 -9.74 -3.04
CA VAL A 322 8.24 -10.55 -2.52
C VAL A 322 7.45 -11.06 -3.71
N ASN A 323 7.32 -12.38 -3.81
CA ASN A 323 6.49 -13.03 -4.80
C ASN A 323 5.39 -13.82 -4.07
N VAL A 324 4.14 -13.43 -4.28
CA VAL A 324 2.95 -14.08 -3.75
C VAL A 324 2.26 -14.83 -4.87
N ARG A 325 2.29 -16.16 -4.77
CA ARG A 325 1.67 -17.07 -5.72
C ARG A 325 0.39 -17.63 -5.13
N SER A 326 -0.71 -17.33 -5.78
CA SER A 326 -2.02 -17.83 -5.41
C SER A 326 -2.18 -19.29 -5.84
N ARG A 327 -2.54 -20.18 -4.91
CA ARG A 327 -2.29 -21.61 -5.06
C ARG A 327 -3.45 -22.36 -5.74
N ARG A 328 -3.33 -22.64 -7.03
CA ARG A 328 -4.28 -23.50 -7.78
C ARG A 328 -3.91 -24.98 -7.80
N ASP A 329 -3.30 -25.47 -6.72
CA ASP A 329 -2.87 -26.87 -6.62
C ASP A 329 -4.08 -27.80 -6.42
N THR A 330 -4.50 -28.44 -7.50
CA THR A 330 -5.60 -29.41 -7.51
C THR A 330 -5.29 -30.72 -6.78
N ALA A 331 -4.02 -30.98 -6.43
CA ALA A 331 -3.64 -32.10 -5.56
C ALA A 331 -3.96 -31.82 -4.08
N CYS A 332 -4.17 -30.55 -3.72
CA CYS A 332 -4.80 -30.13 -2.47
C CYS A 332 -6.23 -29.65 -2.83
N ASP A 333 -6.73 -28.56 -2.24
CA ASP A 333 -8.14 -28.14 -2.43
C ASP A 333 -8.38 -27.13 -3.57
N GLY A 334 -7.33 -26.78 -4.31
CA GLY A 334 -7.38 -25.80 -5.39
C GLY A 334 -7.90 -24.42 -4.97
N SER A 335 -7.67 -24.01 -3.70
CA SER A 335 -8.11 -22.72 -3.17
C SER A 335 -7.16 -21.57 -3.50
N TYR A 336 -7.68 -20.49 -4.07
CA TYR A 336 -6.90 -19.34 -4.53
C TYR A 336 -7.70 -18.04 -4.39
N PHE A 337 -7.02 -16.92 -4.55
CA PHE A 337 -7.60 -15.57 -4.58
C PHE A 337 -6.78 -14.65 -5.47
N ASP A 338 -7.36 -13.55 -5.90
CA ASP A 338 -6.64 -12.51 -6.63
C ASP A 338 -5.74 -11.75 -5.65
N ALA A 339 -4.43 -11.98 -5.68
CA ALA A 339 -3.53 -11.50 -4.64
C ALA A 339 -3.16 -10.02 -4.81
N LYS A 340 -3.05 -9.31 -3.69
CA LYS A 340 -2.44 -7.97 -3.60
C LYS A 340 -1.45 -7.93 -2.45
N VAL A 341 -0.38 -7.18 -2.66
CA VAL A 341 0.67 -6.94 -1.66
C VAL A 341 0.88 -5.45 -1.45
N LEU A 342 0.88 -5.01 -0.18
CA LEU A 342 1.28 -3.65 0.21
C LEU A 342 2.56 -3.73 1.02
N LEU A 343 3.51 -2.85 0.72
CA LEU A 343 4.71 -2.62 1.50
C LEU A 343 4.60 -1.26 2.19
N VAL A 344 4.72 -1.27 3.51
CA VAL A 344 4.49 -0.11 4.38
C VAL A 344 5.69 0.10 5.30
N SER A 345 6.21 1.32 5.39
CA SER A 345 7.20 1.70 6.39
C SER A 345 6.54 2.12 7.69
N ILE A 346 7.23 1.89 8.79
CA ILE A 346 6.83 2.28 10.13
C ILE A 346 7.74 3.42 10.58
N ASP A 347 7.17 4.56 10.94
CA ASP A 347 7.93 5.63 11.56
C ASP A 347 8.35 5.21 12.98
N PRO A 348 9.64 5.25 13.33
CA PRO A 348 10.12 4.76 14.62
C PRO A 348 9.76 5.69 15.79
N THR A 349 9.29 6.91 15.54
CA THR A 349 8.99 7.91 16.57
C THR A 349 7.54 7.86 17.04
N ASP A 350 6.60 7.65 16.13
CA ASP A 350 5.16 7.66 16.42
C ASP A 350 4.41 6.41 15.90
N GLY A 351 5.10 5.48 15.24
CA GLY A 351 4.52 4.26 14.70
C GLY A 351 3.62 4.49 13.48
N SER A 352 3.61 5.71 12.91
CA SER A 352 2.80 6.03 11.75
C SER A 352 3.20 5.19 10.54
N LEU A 353 2.20 4.83 9.76
CA LEU A 353 2.36 3.94 8.61
C LEU A 353 2.40 4.77 7.33
N THR A 354 3.40 4.52 6.48
CA THR A 354 3.51 5.13 5.16
C THR A 354 3.60 4.05 4.10
N LEU A 355 2.69 4.06 3.12
CA LEU A 355 2.76 3.15 1.99
C LEU A 355 3.96 3.50 1.10
N LEU A 356 4.82 2.52 0.89
CA LEU A 356 5.97 2.63 0.00
C LEU A 356 5.66 2.11 -1.40
N ASN A 357 4.99 0.95 -1.47
CA ASN A 357 4.68 0.31 -2.73
C ASN A 357 3.46 -0.61 -2.59
N VAL A 358 2.74 -0.81 -3.69
CA VAL A 358 1.59 -1.72 -3.78
C VAL A 358 1.58 -2.37 -5.16
N ASN A 359 1.14 -3.62 -5.21
CA ASN A 359 1.07 -4.40 -6.44
C ASN A 359 -0.06 -5.43 -6.34
N ASP A 360 -0.91 -5.52 -7.36
CA ASP A 360 -2.13 -6.32 -7.41
C ASP A 360 -2.32 -7.19 -8.68
N ASN A 361 -1.19 -7.54 -9.33
CA ASN A 361 -1.05 -8.10 -10.68
C ASN A 361 -2.12 -9.12 -11.13
N ALA A 362 -3.20 -8.60 -11.70
CA ALA A 362 -4.23 -9.38 -12.38
C ALA A 362 -3.94 -9.42 -13.89
N PRO A 363 -3.29 -10.47 -14.48
CA PRO A 363 -3.66 -11.89 -14.37
C PRO A 363 -2.51 -12.96 -14.33
N PRO A 364 -2.83 -14.22 -13.91
CA PRO A 364 -4.16 -14.60 -13.59
C PRO A 364 -4.56 -14.27 -12.17
N HIS A 365 -3.69 -14.16 -11.14
CA HIS A 365 -4.04 -13.80 -9.73
C HIS A 365 -2.81 -13.70 -8.76
N ASP A 366 -1.60 -13.39 -9.24
CA ASP A 366 -0.36 -13.44 -8.43
C ASP A 366 0.22 -12.03 -8.26
N ALA A 367 0.78 -11.70 -7.11
CA ALA A 367 1.36 -10.38 -6.85
C ALA A 367 2.89 -10.47 -6.71
N ILE A 368 3.62 -9.56 -7.35
CA ILE A 368 5.08 -9.46 -7.23
C ILE A 368 5.43 -8.03 -6.88
N LEU A 369 6.10 -7.84 -5.76
CA LEU A 369 6.53 -6.53 -5.29
C LEU A 369 8.03 -6.55 -5.03
N ASN A 370 8.77 -5.60 -5.58
CA ASN A 370 10.16 -5.36 -5.18
C ASN A 370 10.41 -3.92 -4.77
N TYR A 371 11.37 -3.72 -3.88
CA TYR A 371 11.71 -2.39 -3.37
C TYR A 371 13.12 -2.35 -2.77
N VAL A 372 13.80 -1.20 -2.86
CA VAL A 372 15.06 -0.93 -2.14
C VAL A 372 14.76 -0.26 -0.81
N LEU A 373 14.90 -1.00 0.28
CA LEU A 373 14.57 -0.57 1.63
C LEU A 373 15.80 -0.05 2.37
N PRO A 374 15.77 1.16 2.96
CA PRO A 374 16.78 1.61 3.91
C PRO A 374 16.66 0.87 5.27
N PRO A 375 17.62 1.03 6.20
CA PRO A 375 17.48 0.54 7.56
C PRO A 375 16.19 1.04 8.21
N GLY A 376 15.44 0.15 8.85
CA GLY A 376 14.12 0.48 9.40
C GLY A 376 13.23 -0.74 9.59
N GLU A 377 11.98 -0.47 9.96
CA GLU A 377 10.95 -1.49 10.18
C GLU A 377 9.80 -1.32 9.17
N TYR A 378 9.31 -2.45 8.69
CA TYR A 378 8.35 -2.50 7.60
C TYR A 378 7.31 -3.59 7.84
N TYR A 379 6.08 -3.29 7.43
CA TYR A 379 5.03 -4.28 7.27
C TYR A 379 4.82 -4.62 5.81
N LEU A 380 4.54 -5.90 5.57
CA LEU A 380 4.07 -6.40 4.30
C LEU A 380 2.69 -7.02 4.53
N PHE A 381 1.68 -6.51 3.83
CA PHE A 381 0.31 -7.00 3.91
C PHE A 381 -0.03 -7.80 2.66
N VAL A 382 -0.54 -9.00 2.85
CA VAL A 382 -1.03 -9.89 1.79
C VAL A 382 -2.54 -10.02 1.92
N GLY A 383 -3.26 -9.60 0.91
CA GLY A 383 -4.72 -9.61 0.88
C GLY A 383 -5.24 -9.86 -0.53
N THR A 384 -6.54 -9.64 -0.73
CA THR A 384 -7.11 -9.75 -2.08
C THR A 384 -6.91 -8.47 -2.89
N SER A 385 -7.17 -8.50 -4.20
CA SER A 385 -7.13 -7.31 -5.07
C SER A 385 -8.10 -6.19 -4.66
N ALA A 386 -9.07 -6.46 -3.78
CA ALA A 386 -9.94 -5.44 -3.21
C ALA A 386 -9.43 -4.83 -1.89
N MET A 387 -8.28 -5.30 -1.36
CA MET A 387 -7.55 -4.61 -0.29
C MET A 387 -7.08 -3.22 -0.77
N THR A 388 -7.34 -2.18 0.02
CA THR A 388 -6.93 -0.80 -0.30
C THR A 388 -5.87 -0.30 0.68
N ALA A 389 -5.09 0.70 0.27
CA ALA A 389 -4.10 1.32 1.15
C ALA A 389 -4.76 2.15 2.26
N ASP A 390 -5.84 2.87 1.97
CA ASP A 390 -6.62 3.58 3.01
C ASP A 390 -7.10 2.65 4.13
N LEU A 391 -7.45 1.40 3.78
CA LEU A 391 -7.77 0.32 4.71
C LEU A 391 -6.69 0.16 5.78
N VAL A 392 -5.43 0.21 5.35
CA VAL A 392 -4.26 -0.10 6.15
C VAL A 392 -3.67 1.15 6.81
N LEU A 393 -3.78 2.31 6.18
CA LEU A 393 -3.07 3.54 6.60
C LEU A 393 -3.92 4.50 7.43
N ASN A 394 -5.22 4.63 7.17
CA ASN A 394 -6.10 5.65 7.78
C ASN A 394 -6.92 5.12 8.95
N ALA A 395 -6.52 3.97 9.44
CA ALA A 395 -7.06 3.42 10.64
C ALA A 395 -6.69 4.30 11.85
N PRO A 396 -7.64 4.73 12.70
CA PRO A 396 -7.36 5.54 13.89
C PRO A 396 -6.38 4.90 14.88
N SER A 397 -6.07 3.62 14.68
CA SER A 397 -5.03 2.83 15.33
C SER A 397 -4.57 1.72 14.35
N ALA A 398 -3.35 1.20 14.45
CA ALA A 398 -2.92 0.04 13.63
C ALA A 398 -3.81 -1.22 13.81
N SER A 399 -4.66 -1.25 14.85
CA SER A 399 -5.74 -2.23 14.99
C SER A 399 -6.91 -1.96 14.08
N ALA A 400 -7.32 -0.70 13.89
CA ALA A 400 -8.34 -0.35 12.91
C ALA A 400 -7.93 -0.62 11.44
N ALA A 401 -6.63 -0.80 11.17
CA ALA A 401 -6.08 -1.14 9.85
C ALA A 401 -6.28 -2.62 9.55
N LEU A 402 -6.15 -3.42 10.61
CA LEU A 402 -6.58 -4.81 10.66
C LEU A 402 -8.13 -4.88 10.70
N PHE A 403 -8.85 -3.87 11.21
CA PHE A 403 -10.32 -3.80 11.32
C PHE A 403 -11.07 -3.08 10.21
N ALA A 404 -10.43 -2.63 9.14
CA ALA A 404 -11.17 -2.14 7.98
C ALA A 404 -11.77 -3.31 7.14
N HIS A 405 -12.25 -4.31 7.87
CA HIS A 405 -13.20 -5.38 7.59
C HIS A 405 -14.56 -4.95 6.99
N THR A 406 -14.76 -3.70 6.62
CA THR A 406 -16.07 -3.22 6.13
C THR A 406 -16.15 -3.00 4.63
N ALA A 407 -15.10 -3.31 3.84
CA ALA A 407 -15.17 -3.08 2.40
C ALA A 407 -14.48 -4.10 1.48
N ASP A 408 -13.82 -5.14 1.98
CA ASP A 408 -13.17 -6.11 1.08
C ASP A 408 -14.21 -7.05 0.44
N ARG A 409 -14.74 -6.64 -0.73
CA ARG A 409 -15.59 -7.44 -1.63
C ARG A 409 -14.77 -8.41 -2.50
N GLY A 410 -13.48 -8.63 -2.17
CA GLY A 410 -12.67 -9.64 -2.81
C GLY A 410 -13.36 -11.00 -2.84
N SER A 411 -12.91 -11.87 -3.74
CA SER A 411 -13.45 -13.22 -3.87
C SER A 411 -12.37 -14.24 -3.55
N LEU A 412 -12.72 -15.20 -2.70
CA LEU A 412 -11.94 -16.42 -2.52
C LEU A 412 -12.54 -17.51 -3.40
N PHE A 413 -11.67 -18.24 -4.06
CA PHE A 413 -12.05 -19.28 -4.99
C PHE A 413 -11.59 -20.65 -4.50
N SER A 414 -12.38 -21.67 -4.76
CA SER A 414 -11.99 -23.07 -4.60
C SER A 414 -12.45 -23.82 -5.83
N CYS A 415 -11.50 -24.36 -6.58
CA CYS A 415 -11.76 -25.08 -7.84
C CYS A 415 -12.65 -24.28 -8.82
N GLY A 416 -12.47 -22.96 -8.87
CA GLY A 416 -13.20 -22.04 -9.74
C GLY A 416 -14.53 -21.51 -9.21
N ALA A 417 -15.00 -21.96 -8.04
CA ALA A 417 -16.21 -21.43 -7.40
C ALA A 417 -15.88 -20.28 -6.44
N SER A 418 -16.59 -19.16 -6.53
CA SER A 418 -16.30 -17.87 -5.85
C SER A 418 -16.83 -17.75 -4.40
N ASN A 419 -17.15 -18.87 -3.75
CA ASN A 419 -17.71 -18.90 -2.39
C ASN A 419 -16.82 -19.69 -1.42
N ALA A 420 -15.53 -19.71 -1.68
CA ALA A 420 -14.60 -20.43 -0.82
C ALA A 420 -14.52 -19.78 0.56
N ARG A 421 -14.36 -20.62 1.59
CA ARG A 421 -14.18 -20.14 2.97
C ARG A 421 -12.77 -19.65 3.25
N PHE A 422 -11.83 -19.95 2.36
CA PHE A 422 -10.44 -19.58 2.46
C PHE A 422 -9.76 -19.67 1.09
N GLY A 423 -8.60 -19.04 0.94
CA GLY A 423 -7.75 -19.09 -0.24
C GLY A 423 -6.29 -19.17 0.16
N SER A 424 -5.55 -20.13 -0.38
CA SER A 424 -4.15 -20.36 -0.03
C SER A 424 -3.17 -19.67 -0.98
N TYR A 425 -2.01 -19.30 -0.45
CA TYR A 425 -0.90 -18.75 -1.23
C TYR A 425 0.45 -19.26 -0.72
N ASP A 426 1.45 -19.18 -1.60
CA ASP A 426 2.86 -19.36 -1.27
C ASP A 426 3.58 -18.02 -1.47
N LEU A 427 4.22 -17.50 -0.44
CA LEU A 427 5.05 -16.30 -0.47
C LEU A 427 6.53 -16.69 -0.48
N SER A 428 7.28 -16.13 -1.42
CA SER A 428 8.74 -16.19 -1.46
C SER A 428 9.33 -14.81 -1.21
N LEU A 429 10.19 -14.69 -0.21
CA LEU A 429 11.02 -13.51 0.03
C LEU A 429 12.44 -13.76 -0.48
N ARG A 430 12.94 -12.85 -1.33
CA ARG A 430 14.32 -12.82 -1.80
C ARG A 430 14.92 -11.45 -1.54
N VAL A 431 16.23 -11.40 -1.32
CA VAL A 431 16.97 -10.15 -1.09
C VAL A 431 18.31 -10.16 -1.80
N ASP A 432 18.90 -9.00 -2.04
CA ASP A 432 20.25 -8.89 -2.61
C ASP A 432 21.35 -9.35 -1.64
N ASP A 433 21.20 -9.05 -0.35
CA ASP A 433 22.09 -9.49 0.71
C ASP A 433 21.29 -9.98 1.92
N ALA A 434 21.40 -11.28 2.23
CA ALA A 434 20.68 -11.89 3.36
C ALA A 434 21.08 -11.28 4.72
N THR A 435 22.26 -10.66 4.83
CA THR A 435 22.72 -9.99 6.06
C THR A 435 22.04 -8.65 6.30
N SER A 436 21.38 -8.07 5.29
CA SER A 436 20.62 -6.83 5.42
C SER A 436 19.34 -7.00 6.26
N ILE A 437 18.80 -8.22 6.37
CA ILE A 437 17.62 -8.51 7.19
C ILE A 437 18.04 -8.76 8.63
N GLY A 438 17.51 -7.95 9.54
CA GLY A 438 17.65 -8.11 10.98
C GLY A 438 16.57 -8.94 11.66
N ALA A 439 15.35 -8.90 11.12
CA ALA A 439 14.26 -9.72 11.59
C ALA A 439 13.27 -9.98 10.44
N TRP A 440 12.72 -11.19 10.43
CA TRP A 440 11.63 -11.59 9.55
C TRP A 440 10.62 -12.37 10.38
N THR A 441 9.36 -11.92 10.34
CA THR A 441 8.28 -12.56 11.05
C THR A 441 7.11 -12.78 10.10
N ALA A 442 6.60 -14.00 10.06
CA ALA A 442 5.56 -14.43 9.13
C ALA A 442 4.30 -14.91 9.87
N PRO A 443 3.10 -14.74 9.28
CA PRO A 443 1.87 -15.23 9.86
C PRO A 443 1.82 -16.76 9.88
N SER A 444 1.20 -17.33 10.93
CA SER A 444 0.92 -18.77 11.04
C SER A 444 -0.48 -19.12 10.54
N SER A 445 -0.87 -18.56 9.39
CA SER A 445 -2.18 -18.76 8.76
C SER A 445 -2.25 -20.01 7.87
N GLY A 446 -1.11 -20.57 7.46
CA GLY A 446 -1.03 -21.65 6.48
C GLY A 446 -1.70 -22.95 6.91
N LEU A 447 -2.67 -23.43 6.12
CA LEU A 447 -3.27 -24.75 6.29
C LEU A 447 -2.41 -25.86 5.64
N PRO A 448 -2.14 -26.98 6.35
CA PRO A 448 -1.44 -28.12 5.76
C PRO A 448 -2.28 -28.79 4.66
N CYS A 449 -1.66 -29.21 3.55
CA CYS A 449 -2.39 -29.91 2.46
C CYS A 449 -3.16 -31.16 2.90
N HIS A 450 -2.73 -31.87 3.95
CA HIS A 450 -3.41 -33.08 4.41
C HIS A 450 -4.69 -32.79 5.18
N ASP A 451 -4.83 -31.57 5.72
CA ASP A 451 -6.05 -31.09 6.38
C ASP A 451 -7.06 -30.52 5.38
N LEU A 452 -6.67 -30.44 4.10
CA LEU A 452 -7.47 -29.93 3.00
C LEU A 452 -8.09 -31.10 2.20
N PRO A 453 -9.28 -30.93 1.61
CA PRO A 453 -9.86 -31.92 0.71
C PRO A 453 -8.85 -32.30 -0.39
N THR A 454 -8.60 -33.60 -0.57
CA THR A 454 -7.54 -34.14 -1.45
C THR A 454 -7.94 -34.18 -2.94
N ALA A 455 -9.05 -33.56 -3.32
CA ALA A 455 -9.49 -33.45 -4.69
C ALA A 455 -10.44 -32.26 -4.88
N CYS A 456 -10.40 -31.66 -6.06
CA CYS A 456 -11.34 -30.62 -6.48
C CYS A 456 -12.78 -31.16 -6.59
N THR A 457 -13.48 -31.22 -5.47
CA THR A 457 -14.93 -31.36 -5.42
C THR A 457 -15.53 -29.96 -5.33
N VAL A 458 -16.07 -29.46 -6.45
CA VAL A 458 -16.85 -28.22 -6.47
C VAL A 458 -17.93 -28.34 -5.39
N PRO A 459 -18.01 -27.41 -4.41
CA PRO A 459 -19.11 -27.44 -3.47
C PRO A 459 -20.40 -27.26 -4.26
N SER A 460 -21.25 -28.28 -4.31
CA SER A 460 -22.64 -28.08 -4.70
C SER A 460 -23.24 -27.03 -3.77
N SER A 461 -23.94 -26.04 -4.34
CA SER A 461 -24.71 -25.00 -3.65
C SER A 461 -25.39 -25.55 -2.38
N PRO A 462 -25.45 -24.77 -1.28
CA PRO A 462 -25.28 -25.27 0.06
C PRO A 462 -26.36 -26.29 0.41
N ALA A 463 -25.95 -27.54 0.64
CA ALA A 463 -26.57 -28.28 1.72
C ALA A 463 -26.19 -27.53 3.00
N SER A 464 -27.13 -26.75 3.52
CA SER A 464 -27.21 -26.52 4.95
C SER A 464 -27.02 -27.87 5.64
N THR A 465 -26.30 -27.87 6.77
CA THR A 465 -25.98 -29.03 7.63
C THR A 465 -24.68 -29.80 7.35
N ALA A 466 -23.56 -29.10 7.14
CA ALA A 466 -22.38 -29.47 7.92
C ALA A 466 -22.37 -28.54 9.13
N SER A 467 -22.89 -29.02 10.26
CA SER A 467 -22.82 -28.30 11.53
C SER A 467 -21.35 -27.94 11.77
N SER A 468 -21.01 -26.64 11.78
CA SER A 468 -19.74 -26.18 12.34
C SER A 468 -19.55 -26.90 13.67
N PRO A 469 -18.37 -27.48 13.95
CA PRO A 469 -18.14 -28.16 15.22
C PRO A 469 -18.61 -27.22 16.35
N GLU A 470 -19.41 -27.77 17.25
CA GLU A 470 -20.05 -27.00 18.31
C GLU A 470 -18.96 -26.43 19.21
N LEU A 471 -18.87 -25.11 19.26
CA LEU A 471 -17.96 -24.44 20.18
C LEU A 471 -18.62 -24.45 21.55
N ARG A 472 -17.90 -24.94 22.55
CA ARG A 472 -18.33 -24.89 23.96
C ARG A 472 -17.37 -24.00 24.72
N VAL A 473 -17.87 -23.32 25.75
CA VAL A 473 -17.01 -22.58 26.69
C VAL A 473 -16.04 -23.56 27.34
N GLN A 474 -14.75 -23.33 27.14
CA GLN A 474 -13.66 -24.14 27.68
C GLN A 474 -12.97 -23.44 28.85
N ALA A 475 -12.89 -22.12 28.79
CA ALA A 475 -12.31 -21.28 29.84
C ALA A 475 -13.01 -19.93 29.88
N ILE A 476 -13.03 -19.33 31.06
CA ILE A 476 -13.44 -17.93 31.26
C ILE A 476 -12.29 -17.27 32.01
N VAL A 477 -11.77 -16.17 31.46
CA VAL A 477 -10.73 -15.37 32.09
C VAL A 477 -11.31 -14.02 32.43
N ALA A 478 -11.25 -13.65 33.70
CA ALA A 478 -11.67 -12.33 34.18
C ALA A 478 -10.45 -11.43 34.35
N GLY A 479 -10.61 -10.13 34.15
CA GLY A 479 -9.58 -9.12 34.40
C GLY A 479 -10.16 -7.75 34.76
N THR A 480 -9.27 -6.87 35.21
CA THR A 480 -9.60 -5.47 35.57
C THR A 480 -8.60 -4.54 34.91
N LEU A 481 -9.10 -3.63 34.09
CA LEU A 481 -8.28 -2.55 33.52
C LEU A 481 -8.34 -1.33 34.45
N VAL A 482 -7.19 -0.72 34.71
CA VAL A 482 -7.04 0.37 35.68
C VAL A 482 -6.59 1.63 34.95
N ALA A 483 -7.31 2.74 35.16
CA ALA A 483 -6.94 4.06 34.71
C ALA A 483 -6.15 4.81 35.80
N ALA A 484 -4.92 5.21 35.47
CA ALA A 484 -4.05 6.00 36.33
C ALA A 484 -3.21 6.99 35.51
N ASN A 485 -3.05 8.22 36.02
CA ASN A 485 -2.21 9.27 35.40
C ASN A 485 -2.49 9.56 33.91
N GLY A 486 -3.75 9.41 33.47
CA GLY A 486 -4.15 9.62 32.08
C GLY A 486 -3.81 8.45 31.14
N THR A 487 -3.55 7.27 31.69
CA THR A 487 -3.33 6.02 30.94
C THR A 487 -4.19 4.89 31.49
N ILE A 488 -4.53 3.92 30.64
CA ILE A 488 -5.31 2.74 31.02
C ILE A 488 -4.43 1.50 30.82
N SER A 489 -4.41 0.60 31.80
CA SER A 489 -3.70 -0.67 31.67
C SER A 489 -4.34 -1.57 30.61
N HIS A 490 -3.55 -2.50 30.07
CA HIS A 490 -4.03 -3.65 29.30
C HIS A 490 -3.54 -4.93 29.96
N ASP A 491 -4.23 -6.03 29.71
CA ASP A 491 -3.91 -7.34 30.27
C ASP A 491 -3.35 -8.28 29.21
N LEU A 492 -2.47 -9.18 29.65
CA LEU A 492 -1.90 -10.25 28.83
C LEU A 492 -2.41 -11.61 29.32
N VAL A 493 -3.30 -12.22 28.55
CA VAL A 493 -3.89 -13.53 28.84
C VAL A 493 -3.20 -14.58 27.99
N GLN A 494 -2.31 -15.35 28.61
CA GLN A 494 -1.67 -16.48 27.93
C GLN A 494 -2.63 -17.66 27.78
N PHE A 495 -2.71 -18.23 26.58
CA PHE A 495 -3.47 -19.45 26.34
C PHE A 495 -2.77 -20.39 25.36
N SER A 496 -3.19 -21.66 25.31
CA SER A 496 -2.63 -22.63 24.39
C SER A 496 -3.71 -23.48 23.73
N MET A 497 -3.47 -23.81 22.46
CA MET A 497 -4.26 -24.75 21.66
C MET A 497 -3.48 -26.07 21.57
N PRO A 498 -3.99 -27.19 22.11
CA PRO A 498 -3.27 -28.46 22.08
C PRO A 498 -3.09 -29.04 20.67
N ARG A 499 -4.00 -28.70 19.75
CA ARG A 499 -4.05 -29.14 18.35
C ARG A 499 -4.69 -28.02 17.51
N PRO A 500 -4.57 -28.05 16.17
CA PRO A 500 -5.28 -27.12 15.31
C PRO A 500 -6.81 -27.18 15.53
N GLY A 501 -7.46 -26.02 15.66
CA GLY A 501 -8.89 -25.97 15.92
C GLY A 501 -9.49 -24.57 15.92
N LYS A 502 -10.82 -24.52 16.01
CA LYS A 502 -11.59 -23.26 15.99
C LYS A 502 -11.74 -22.72 17.41
N LEU A 503 -11.44 -21.44 17.57
CA LEU A 503 -11.59 -20.66 18.78
C LEU A 503 -12.55 -19.50 18.50
N ALA A 504 -13.50 -19.27 19.41
CA ALA A 504 -14.20 -18.01 19.54
C ALA A 504 -13.81 -17.37 20.87
N LEU A 505 -13.58 -16.06 20.85
CA LEU A 505 -13.46 -15.22 22.02
C LEU A 505 -14.67 -14.32 22.06
N ASP A 506 -15.41 -14.39 23.16
CA ASP A 506 -16.53 -13.49 23.44
C ASP A 506 -16.16 -12.69 24.68
N VAL A 507 -15.99 -11.38 24.51
CA VAL A 507 -15.65 -10.49 25.62
C VAL A 507 -16.92 -9.86 26.15
N VAL A 508 -17.06 -9.87 27.47
CA VAL A 508 -18.16 -9.22 28.17
C VAL A 508 -17.55 -8.12 29.02
N SER A 509 -17.70 -6.88 28.58
CA SER A 509 -17.05 -5.73 29.21
C SER A 509 -17.85 -4.44 29.17
N PHE A 510 -18.88 -4.31 28.34
CA PHE A 510 -19.67 -3.09 28.16
C PHE A 510 -21.16 -3.41 28.27
N GLN A 511 -21.93 -2.57 28.97
CA GLN A 511 -23.30 -2.93 29.41
C GLN A 511 -24.39 -1.98 28.93
N GLN A 512 -24.17 -1.40 27.77
CA GLN A 512 -25.16 -0.61 27.07
C GLN A 512 -25.71 -1.40 25.88
N SER A 513 -27.03 -1.45 25.76
CA SER A 513 -27.70 -1.87 24.54
C SER A 513 -27.64 -0.78 23.46
N ASP A 514 -27.97 -1.17 22.23
CA ASP A 514 -27.88 -0.30 21.04
C ASP A 514 -28.79 0.94 21.10
N ASP A 515 -29.82 0.92 21.95
CA ASP A 515 -30.73 2.04 22.23
C ASP A 515 -30.22 2.99 23.33
N GLY A 516 -29.02 2.74 23.85
CA GLY A 516 -28.38 3.54 24.89
C GLY A 516 -28.79 3.15 26.31
N ALA A 517 -29.67 2.16 26.50
CA ALA A 517 -30.07 1.71 27.83
C ALA A 517 -28.98 0.86 28.50
N LEU A 518 -28.77 1.08 29.79
CA LEU A 518 -27.88 0.25 30.60
C LEU A 518 -28.61 -1.00 31.09
N GLN A 519 -27.91 -2.14 31.09
CA GLN A 519 -28.46 -3.41 31.59
C GLN A 519 -28.80 -3.31 33.10
N PRO A 520 -30.05 -3.58 33.52
CA PRO A 520 -30.41 -3.63 34.94
C PRO A 520 -29.64 -4.74 35.65
N ASP A 521 -29.00 -4.42 36.78
CA ASP A 521 -28.16 -5.32 37.61
C ASP A 521 -26.88 -5.86 36.93
N GLY A 522 -26.55 -5.35 35.74
CA GLY A 522 -25.40 -5.79 34.95
C GLY A 522 -25.35 -7.31 34.72
N PHE A 523 -24.13 -7.88 34.71
CA PHE A 523 -23.93 -9.33 34.67
C PHE A 523 -23.73 -9.97 36.05
N ASP A 524 -24.02 -9.26 37.13
CA ASP A 524 -23.85 -9.73 38.51
C ASP A 524 -24.62 -11.05 38.75
N ALA A 525 -25.83 -11.17 38.18
CA ALA A 525 -26.66 -12.38 38.26
C ALA A 525 -26.06 -13.60 37.52
N ALA A 526 -25.18 -13.37 36.54
CA ALA A 526 -24.43 -14.41 35.82
C ALA A 526 -23.07 -14.72 36.49
N GLY A 527 -22.75 -14.06 37.61
CA GLY A 527 -21.48 -14.21 38.31
C GLY A 527 -20.29 -13.54 37.61
N LEU A 528 -20.55 -12.71 36.60
CA LEU A 528 -19.55 -11.92 35.88
C LEU A 528 -19.64 -10.50 36.43
N CYS A 529 -18.63 -10.09 37.19
CA CYS A 529 -18.54 -8.76 37.78
C CYS A 529 -18.82 -7.68 36.73
N GLY A 530 -19.90 -6.91 36.92
CA GLY A 530 -20.48 -6.16 35.83
C GLY A 530 -21.15 -4.88 36.27
N ARG A 531 -20.47 -3.96 36.97
CA ARG A 531 -20.97 -2.58 37.13
C ARG A 531 -19.95 -1.54 36.67
N ALA A 532 -18.67 -1.76 36.93
CA ALA A 532 -17.60 -1.08 36.22
C ALA A 532 -17.20 -1.84 34.94
N TYR A 533 -17.15 -1.12 33.82
CA TYR A 533 -17.16 -1.69 32.47
C TYR A 533 -16.21 -0.89 31.56
N VAL A 534 -15.74 -1.50 30.48
CA VAL A 534 -14.76 -0.95 29.54
C VAL A 534 -15.21 -1.22 28.11
N ASP A 535 -15.01 -0.27 27.21
CA ASP A 535 -15.07 -0.50 25.76
C ASP A 535 -13.77 -1.23 25.36
N THR A 536 -13.81 -2.55 25.12
CA THR A 536 -12.57 -3.35 24.99
C THR A 536 -12.15 -3.60 23.55
N VAL A 537 -10.83 -3.67 23.35
CA VAL A 537 -10.17 -4.16 22.14
C VAL A 537 -9.33 -5.36 22.52
N ILE A 538 -9.37 -6.40 21.68
CA ILE A 538 -8.54 -7.58 21.83
C ILE A 538 -7.59 -7.80 20.66
N PHE A 539 -6.42 -8.37 20.95
CA PHE A 539 -5.46 -8.88 19.97
C PHE A 539 -4.99 -10.28 20.37
N ILE A 540 -4.82 -11.17 19.41
CA ILE A 540 -4.19 -12.47 19.61
C ILE A 540 -2.82 -12.43 18.96
N PHE A 541 -1.80 -12.78 19.73
CA PHE A 541 -0.45 -12.97 19.27
C PHE A 541 -0.02 -14.43 19.40
N GLU A 542 0.82 -14.92 18.51
CA GLU A 542 1.64 -16.09 18.80
C GLU A 542 2.73 -15.70 19.82
N THR A 543 2.77 -16.37 20.97
CA THR A 543 3.60 -15.94 22.12
C THR A 543 5.10 -15.91 21.81
N THR A 544 5.58 -16.81 20.96
CA THR A 544 7.03 -16.94 20.69
C THR A 544 7.51 -15.94 19.66
N SER A 545 6.71 -15.65 18.63
CA SER A 545 7.09 -14.82 17.50
C SER A 545 6.60 -13.37 17.61
N GLY A 546 5.62 -13.10 18.47
CA GLY A 546 4.97 -11.79 18.57
C GLY A 546 4.07 -11.46 17.36
N VAL A 547 3.79 -12.43 16.50
CA VAL A 547 2.93 -12.28 15.31
C VAL A 547 1.48 -12.06 15.73
N ILE A 548 0.82 -11.08 15.14
CA ILE A 548 -0.62 -10.87 15.31
C ILE A 548 -1.37 -11.88 14.43
N LEU A 549 -2.32 -12.58 15.02
CA LEU A 549 -3.13 -13.61 14.34
C LEU A 549 -4.58 -13.16 14.13
N ALA A 550 -5.07 -12.30 15.02
CA ALA A 550 -6.39 -11.73 14.95
C ALA A 550 -6.51 -10.59 15.94
N ALA A 551 -7.49 -9.72 15.72
CA ALA A 551 -7.91 -8.73 16.69
C ALA A 551 -9.45 -8.58 16.61
N SER A 552 -10.07 -7.89 17.56
CA SER A 552 -11.48 -7.46 17.48
C SER A 552 -11.73 -6.29 18.42
N ASP A 553 -12.58 -5.33 18.04
CA ASP A 553 -12.99 -4.17 18.86
C ASP A 553 -14.51 -4.03 19.00
N GLY A 554 -15.29 -4.96 18.45
CA GLY A 554 -16.74 -4.92 18.56
C GLY A 554 -17.42 -6.22 18.15
N ARG A 555 -18.74 -6.18 18.13
CA ARG A 555 -19.57 -7.37 17.97
C ARG A 555 -19.52 -7.94 16.54
N SER A 556 -19.69 -9.27 16.41
CA SER A 556 -19.96 -9.90 15.11
C SER A 556 -21.23 -9.31 14.46
N PRO A 557 -21.17 -8.87 13.19
CA PRO A 557 -22.33 -8.35 12.45
C PRO A 557 -23.36 -9.42 12.09
N VAL A 558 -23.02 -10.71 12.17
CA VAL A 558 -23.97 -11.82 11.97
C VAL A 558 -24.57 -12.21 13.32
N PRO A 559 -25.92 -12.28 13.44
CA PRO A 559 -26.58 -12.78 14.63
C PRO A 559 -26.10 -14.21 14.91
N THR A 560 -25.33 -14.38 15.97
CA THR A 560 -24.92 -15.71 16.45
C THR A 560 -25.70 -16.01 17.72
N THR A 561 -26.21 -17.23 17.86
CA THR A 561 -26.80 -17.70 19.13
C THR A 561 -25.74 -18.02 20.19
N ARG A 562 -24.46 -17.72 19.92
CA ARG A 562 -23.30 -18.10 20.74
C ARG A 562 -22.71 -16.92 21.51
N GLN A 563 -23.11 -15.70 21.16
CA GLN A 563 -22.75 -14.48 21.87
C GLN A 563 -23.54 -14.38 23.17
N ILE A 564 -22.79 -14.21 24.25
CA ILE A 564 -23.28 -13.96 25.59
C ILE A 564 -23.25 -12.45 25.85
N SER A 565 -22.27 -11.71 25.30
CA SER A 565 -22.36 -10.26 25.35
C SER A 565 -23.56 -9.75 24.53
N ILE A 566 -24.29 -8.82 25.14
CA ILE A 566 -25.42 -8.13 24.52
C ILE A 566 -24.99 -6.81 23.88
N SER A 567 -23.77 -6.33 24.15
CA SER A 567 -23.30 -5.04 23.65
C SER A 567 -22.68 -5.15 22.26
N THR A 568 -22.93 -4.13 21.42
CA THR A 568 -22.27 -3.99 20.12
C THR A 568 -20.81 -3.56 20.20
N ARG A 569 -20.38 -3.02 21.35
CA ARG A 569 -19.01 -2.56 21.59
C ARG A 569 -18.09 -3.64 22.16
N ASP A 570 -18.68 -4.73 22.62
CA ASP A 570 -17.92 -5.85 23.16
C ASP A 570 -17.37 -6.73 22.02
N PRO A 571 -16.07 -7.03 22.01
CA PRO A 571 -15.46 -7.76 20.92
C PRO A 571 -15.89 -9.23 20.90
N TYR A 572 -16.26 -9.70 19.70
CA TYR A 572 -16.45 -11.12 19.42
C TYR A 572 -15.59 -11.53 18.23
N LEU A 573 -14.69 -12.49 18.47
CA LEU A 573 -13.73 -12.95 17.48
C LEU A 573 -13.86 -14.46 17.27
N GLU A 574 -14.02 -14.92 16.04
CA GLU A 574 -13.85 -16.33 15.67
C GLU A 574 -12.60 -16.51 14.78
N VAL A 575 -11.69 -17.38 15.19
CA VAL A 575 -10.42 -17.65 14.51
C VAL A 575 -10.11 -19.14 14.51
N TYR A 576 -9.43 -19.62 13.47
CA TYR A 576 -8.84 -20.96 13.47
C TYR A 576 -7.36 -20.83 13.82
N LEU A 577 -6.91 -21.55 14.86
CA LEU A 577 -5.53 -21.48 15.32
C LEU A 577 -4.87 -22.86 15.19
N PRO A 578 -3.60 -22.93 14.76
CA PRO A 578 -2.78 -24.13 14.90
C PRO A 578 -2.65 -24.60 16.36
N GLY A 579 -2.00 -25.75 16.57
CA GLY A 579 -1.55 -26.11 17.90
C GLY A 579 -0.36 -25.22 18.31
N GLY A 580 -0.42 -24.57 19.46
CA GLY A 580 0.58 -23.58 19.85
C GLY A 580 0.25 -22.79 21.12
N ASN A 581 1.13 -21.85 21.45
CA ASN A 581 1.00 -20.92 22.57
C ASN A 581 0.72 -19.51 22.05
N TYR A 582 -0.24 -18.86 22.69
CA TYR A 582 -0.77 -17.58 22.25
C TYR A 582 -0.90 -16.62 23.43
N THR A 583 -0.81 -15.33 23.14
CA THR A 583 -1.05 -14.24 24.08
C THR A 583 -2.24 -13.44 23.57
N LEU A 584 -3.32 -13.42 24.33
CA LEU A 584 -4.44 -12.51 24.12
C LEU A 584 -4.15 -11.21 24.88
N VAL A 585 -4.08 -10.08 24.18
CA VAL A 585 -4.08 -8.75 24.80
C VAL A 585 -5.52 -8.27 24.89
N VAL A 586 -5.90 -7.77 26.06
CA VAL A 586 -7.20 -7.12 26.30
C VAL A 586 -6.95 -5.70 26.82
N GLY A 587 -7.41 -4.68 26.12
CA GLY A 587 -7.26 -3.29 26.54
C GLY A 587 -8.50 -2.44 26.25
N HIS A 588 -8.45 -1.17 26.63
CA HIS A 588 -9.52 -0.19 26.41
C HIS A 588 -9.40 0.43 25.01
N ALA A 589 -10.52 0.67 24.32
CA ALA A 589 -10.56 1.38 23.04
C ALA A 589 -10.33 2.90 23.22
N PRO A 590 -9.42 3.56 22.47
CA PRO A 590 -8.54 2.99 21.45
C PRO A 590 -7.30 2.31 22.06
N LEU A 591 -6.90 1.17 21.49
CA LEU A 591 -5.62 0.49 21.77
C LEU A 591 -4.88 0.29 20.44
N THR A 592 -3.67 0.85 20.33
CA THR A 592 -2.81 0.71 19.15
C THR A 592 -2.07 -0.62 19.14
N LEU A 593 -1.64 -1.06 17.95
CA LEU A 593 -0.86 -2.28 17.81
C LEU A 593 0.52 -2.16 18.50
N GLN A 594 1.11 -0.96 18.50
CA GLN A 594 2.38 -0.71 19.17
C GLN A 594 2.25 -0.87 20.69
N GLU A 595 1.17 -0.32 21.28
CA GLU A 595 0.85 -0.51 22.70
C GLU A 595 0.54 -1.97 23.04
N ALA A 596 0.00 -2.74 22.09
CA ALA A 596 -0.23 -4.17 22.25
C ALA A 596 1.05 -5.03 22.08
N LEU A 597 2.08 -4.55 21.35
CA LEU A 597 3.34 -5.26 21.05
C LEU A 597 4.48 -4.94 22.04
N HIS A 598 4.60 -3.69 22.49
CA HIS A 598 5.71 -3.22 23.32
C HIS A 598 5.22 -2.89 24.72
N VAL A 599 5.58 -3.75 25.69
CA VAL A 599 5.42 -3.46 27.13
C VAL A 599 6.43 -2.38 27.55
N LEU A 600 6.30 -1.13 27.08
CA LEU A 600 7.08 0.01 27.59
C LEU A 600 6.34 1.35 27.42
N GLU A 601 5.97 1.90 28.58
CA GLU A 601 5.71 3.31 28.92
C GLU A 601 4.39 3.99 28.47
N PRO A 602 3.83 4.86 29.35
CA PRO A 602 2.46 5.36 29.30
C PRO A 602 2.42 6.67 28.50
N GLY A 603 1.84 6.69 27.31
CA GLY A 603 1.83 7.93 26.55
C GLY A 603 1.24 7.91 25.15
N ALA A 604 -0.05 7.60 25.02
CA ALA A 604 -0.90 8.24 24.01
C ALA A 604 -2.26 8.55 24.64
N ARG A 605 -2.67 9.81 24.50
CA ARG A 605 -3.76 10.44 25.23
C ARG A 605 -5.06 10.30 24.46
N ASP A 606 -6.11 9.87 25.15
CA ASP A 606 -7.40 10.51 25.01
C ASP A 606 -8.00 10.75 26.39
N ALA A 607 -8.08 12.01 26.83
CA ALA A 607 -8.50 12.40 28.18
C ALA A 607 -10.00 12.11 28.45
N ALA A 608 -10.72 11.60 27.45
CA ALA A 608 -12.12 11.20 27.52
C ALA A 608 -12.34 9.68 27.61
N ALA A 609 -11.33 8.85 27.36
CA ALA A 609 -11.42 7.39 27.43
C ALA A 609 -11.02 6.93 28.83
N THR A 610 -11.97 6.37 29.58
CA THR A 610 -11.74 5.81 30.92
C THR A 610 -12.79 4.73 31.14
N PRO A 611 -12.48 3.69 31.95
CA PRO A 611 -13.50 2.77 32.40
C PRO A 611 -14.70 3.52 32.98
N LEU A 612 -15.89 2.93 32.89
CA LEU A 612 -17.12 3.55 33.32
C LEU A 612 -17.76 2.73 34.44
N LEU A 613 -18.18 3.39 35.51
CA LEU A 613 -19.02 2.82 36.57
C LEU A 613 -20.37 3.53 36.52
N CYS A 614 -21.43 2.78 36.22
CA CYS A 614 -22.79 3.31 36.11
C CYS A 614 -22.93 4.46 35.08
N GLY A 615 -22.11 4.47 34.02
CA GLY A 615 -22.10 5.50 32.97
C GLY A 615 -21.22 6.73 33.26
N GLU A 616 -20.60 6.79 34.45
CA GLU A 616 -19.69 7.87 34.85
C GLU A 616 -18.24 7.38 34.84
N ALA A 617 -17.30 8.32 34.65
CA ALA A 617 -15.86 8.04 34.66
C ALA A 617 -15.41 7.32 35.94
N ALA A 618 -14.70 6.21 35.78
CA ALA A 618 -14.17 5.37 36.85
C ALA A 618 -12.69 5.03 36.62
N THR A 619 -11.99 4.71 37.71
CA THR A 619 -10.57 4.33 37.66
C THR A 619 -10.34 2.85 37.37
N LYS A 620 -11.40 2.05 37.34
CA LYS A 620 -11.35 0.61 37.10
C LYS A 620 -12.54 0.20 36.25
N GLY A 621 -12.35 -0.83 35.45
CA GLY A 621 -13.45 -1.54 34.79
C GLY A 621 -13.12 -2.99 34.54
N HIS A 622 -14.14 -3.82 34.56
CA HIS A 622 -14.01 -5.26 34.56
C HIS A 622 -14.40 -5.84 33.20
N TYR A 623 -13.73 -6.92 32.82
CA TYR A 623 -14.08 -7.69 31.63
C TYR A 623 -13.98 -9.18 31.93
N HIS A 624 -14.72 -9.96 31.13
CA HIS A 624 -14.60 -11.41 31.07
C HIS A 624 -14.42 -11.84 29.63
N VAL A 625 -13.41 -12.67 29.36
CA VAL A 625 -13.23 -13.31 28.05
C VAL A 625 -13.63 -14.76 28.17
N LEU A 626 -14.62 -15.16 27.39
CA LEU A 626 -15.01 -16.54 27.23
C LEU A 626 -14.27 -17.14 26.05
N PHE A 627 -13.56 -18.23 26.29
CA PHE A 627 -12.88 -19.02 25.27
C PHE A 627 -13.81 -20.16 24.86
N LEU A 628 -14.46 -20.04 23.71
CA LEU A 628 -15.30 -21.09 23.15
C LEU A 628 -14.52 -21.86 22.09
N ALA A 629 -14.34 -23.16 22.26
CA ALA A 629 -13.62 -23.97 21.29
C ALA A 629 -14.26 -25.35 21.12
N ASN A 630 -13.95 -26.00 19.99
CA ASN A 630 -14.34 -27.38 19.72
C ASN A 630 -13.41 -28.42 20.38
N GLN A 631 -12.47 -27.95 21.19
CA GLN A 631 -11.45 -28.72 21.89
C GLN A 631 -11.05 -27.96 23.16
N ASN A 632 -10.33 -28.62 24.08
CA ASN A 632 -9.87 -27.97 25.30
C ASN A 632 -8.90 -26.82 24.99
N VAL A 633 -9.08 -25.68 25.66
CA VAL A 633 -8.17 -24.54 25.64
C VAL A 633 -7.65 -24.34 27.06
N VAL A 634 -6.33 -24.21 27.21
CA VAL A 634 -5.74 -23.89 28.51
C VAL A 634 -5.41 -22.41 28.52
N ALA A 635 -6.28 -21.60 29.14
CA ALA A 635 -6.06 -20.17 29.35
C ALA A 635 -5.63 -19.90 30.79
N LYS A 636 -4.59 -19.09 30.97
CA LYS A 636 -4.14 -18.64 32.30
C LYS A 636 -4.98 -17.44 32.76
N PRO A 637 -5.17 -17.25 34.07
CA PRO A 637 -5.75 -16.01 34.59
C PRO A 637 -4.95 -14.79 34.13
N SER A 638 -5.61 -13.65 33.91
CA SER A 638 -4.92 -12.38 33.63
C SER A 638 -4.03 -11.92 34.80
N GLY A 639 -4.42 -12.29 36.03
CA GLY A 639 -3.76 -11.84 37.26
C GLY A 639 -4.18 -10.44 37.74
N SER A 640 -4.94 -9.70 36.93
CA SER A 640 -5.39 -8.33 37.21
C SER A 640 -6.75 -8.25 37.90
N PHE A 641 -7.52 -9.35 37.93
CA PHE A 641 -8.91 -9.32 38.36
C PHE A 641 -9.08 -8.94 39.85
N ASP A 642 -9.62 -7.75 40.08
CA ASP A 642 -9.93 -7.22 41.40
C ASP A 642 -11.34 -7.64 41.85
N ARG A 643 -11.42 -8.85 42.42
CA ARG A 643 -12.68 -9.43 42.88
C ARG A 643 -13.32 -8.68 44.07
N ALA A 644 -12.54 -7.93 44.84
CA ALA A 644 -13.06 -7.20 46.00
C ALA A 644 -13.84 -5.95 45.55
N ALA A 645 -13.30 -5.21 44.58
CA ALA A 645 -13.97 -4.05 43.98
C ALA A 645 -15.36 -4.41 43.42
N CYS A 646 -15.47 -5.55 42.75
CA CYS A 646 -16.72 -6.10 42.22
C CYS A 646 -17.87 -6.21 43.22
N THR A 647 -17.58 -6.31 44.53
CA THR A 647 -18.60 -6.49 45.57
C THR A 647 -19.02 -5.17 46.25
N GLU A 648 -18.26 -4.10 46.04
CA GLU A 648 -18.47 -2.79 46.68
C GLU A 648 -18.94 -1.70 45.70
N GLU A 649 -18.90 -1.98 44.40
CA GLU A 649 -19.37 -1.08 43.33
C GLU A 649 -20.91 -0.96 43.31
N ILE A 650 -21.45 -0.02 44.08
CA ILE A 650 -22.89 0.22 44.18
C ILE A 650 -23.26 1.52 43.43
N CYS A 651 -24.12 1.41 42.40
CA CYS A 651 -24.72 2.59 41.77
C CYS A 651 -25.73 3.21 42.75
N ASN A 652 -25.50 4.46 43.19
CA ASN A 652 -26.42 5.12 44.10
C ASN A 652 -27.71 5.49 43.34
N THR A 653 -28.83 4.82 43.64
CA THR A 653 -30.11 4.99 42.92
C THR A 653 -30.85 6.29 43.27
N SER A 654 -30.21 7.28 43.90
CA SER A 654 -30.87 8.46 44.46
C SER A 654 -30.77 9.75 43.64
N SER A 655 -30.31 9.71 42.39
CA SER A 655 -30.38 10.88 41.49
C SER A 655 -30.63 10.44 40.05
N ARG A 656 -31.90 10.18 39.72
CA ARG A 656 -32.43 10.39 38.37
C ARG A 656 -33.14 11.72 38.33
#